data_AF-A0A5M9LI85-F1
#
_entry.id   AF-A0A5M9LI85-F1
#
_cell.length_a   1.000
_cell.length_b   1.000
_cell.length_c   1.000
_cell.angle_alpha   90.00
_cell.angle_beta   90.00
_cell.angle_gamma   90.00
#
_symmetry.space_group_name_H-M   'P 1'
#
loop_
_entity.id
_entity.type
_entity.pdbx_description
1 polymer ?
#
loop_
_entity_poly.entity_id
_entity_poly.type
_entity_poly.pdbx_seq_one_letter_code
_entity_poly.pdbx_strand_id
1 'polypeptide(L)'
;MQRRKAEQERASLKVRMAERLQEELRRRRDLEEQVQQLEDKVHDKSSAGSFVETPKLKELSLSLEDAKRRLAEERQVKENFEDLLTALREELEKHRNEADNLRDEVVPQLRARLEVLESDAADTEKLVYETTRMQQEIQQLRSENESLVNARRSIPQQPVQFQSIAEEAEKANNTPLASMRVGLTRSNSLARSSAGLGSKRGSLSRSNSVKDRSGDISPVGAPTVSNPMKELEEQRDALHKALKYLLQRQELQQKEFKRRIKEVEAERDAALSLTPRRTAFHKEVTGLRREVDSLRRRADEALEQKWQCEKGLSGLRMDLDRAQQETGSLRDLLQEHDISIPEIRLENQPLALDRAYNELRTTHALSLARVKQMESGSDDSLGAASAEATRTLELLKQSISDAEAERDYAMNEAEQYRKQARALRESEMEHLGKEKRLSGDLFDAATRMDDLSQKIQQQLTANSALRSRLAEAITRGELEQQKSTEQIIQLEQKLKAAEDKVMLAQQSSEDAVARHEDEAQAIKESHTNHLRRNKSGLLSPAAFSPKMPPSPVFAQKSPRLGVTSSGPAMTLAEATKTEMLEKRVEELEKALRDADHEMEEVVSRMNTAQMEVAELQMERDEAMRSTRKLQAEIVAEREKVKALMS
;
A
#
# COMPACT_ATOMS: atom_id res chain seq x y z
N MET A 1 -29.91 9.85 35.56
CA MET A 1 -28.98 9.94 36.70
C MET A 1 -27.52 10.08 36.29
N GLN A 2 -26.98 9.23 35.40
CA GLN A 2 -25.56 9.30 34.98
C GLN A 2 -25.19 10.60 34.22
N ARG A 3 -26.03 11.08 33.29
CA ARG A 3 -25.77 12.34 32.55
C ARG A 3 -25.69 13.56 33.47
N ARG A 4 -26.59 13.66 34.45
CA ARG A 4 -26.58 14.74 35.46
C ARG A 4 -25.35 14.68 36.36
N LYS A 5 -24.86 13.49 36.72
CA LYS A 5 -23.59 13.32 37.45
C LYS A 5 -22.39 13.75 36.61
N ALA A 6 -22.33 13.35 35.33
CA ALA A 6 -21.26 13.76 34.43
C ALA A 6 -21.24 15.28 34.18
N GLU A 7 -22.42 15.91 34.06
CA GLU A 7 -22.53 17.38 33.95
C GLU A 7 -22.10 18.08 35.24
N GLN A 8 -22.44 17.53 36.41
CA GLN A 8 -22.02 18.06 37.70
C GLN A 8 -20.51 17.91 37.92
N GLU A 9 -19.92 16.79 37.52
CA GLU A 9 -18.47 16.55 37.53
C GLU A 9 -17.76 17.55 36.59
N ARG A 10 -18.27 17.73 35.37
CA ARG A 10 -17.73 18.72 34.42
C ARG A 10 -17.82 20.15 34.95
N ALA A 11 -18.92 20.52 35.61
CA ALA A 11 -19.06 21.83 36.24
C ALA A 11 -18.07 22.00 37.40
N SER A 12 -17.94 20.99 38.26
CA SER A 12 -16.98 21.02 39.39
C SER A 12 -15.52 21.11 38.92
N LEU A 13 -15.16 20.43 37.83
CA LEU A 13 -13.82 20.51 37.23
C LEU A 13 -13.55 21.91 36.67
N LYS A 14 -14.54 22.52 36.00
CA LYS A 14 -14.41 23.91 35.50
C LYS A 14 -14.18 24.90 36.64
N VAL A 15 -14.93 24.77 37.74
CA VAL A 15 -14.77 25.63 38.93
C VAL A 15 -13.37 25.45 39.52
N ARG A 16 -12.93 24.20 39.75
CA ARG A 16 -11.59 23.92 40.28
C ARG A 16 -10.46 24.45 39.39
N MET A 17 -10.60 24.37 38.07
CA MET A 17 -9.61 24.94 37.15
C MET A 17 -9.60 26.47 37.19
N ALA A 18 -10.78 27.11 37.28
CA ALA A 18 -10.88 28.56 37.43
C ALA A 18 -10.29 29.04 38.76
N GLU A 19 -10.52 28.33 39.86
CA GLU A 19 -9.92 28.60 41.17
C GLU A 19 -8.40 28.48 41.11
N ARG A 20 -7.87 27.37 40.54
CA ARG A 20 -6.42 27.22 40.35
C ARG A 20 -5.82 28.32 39.49
N LEU A 21 -6.48 28.73 38.42
CA LEU A 21 -6.02 29.83 37.57
C LEU A 21 -6.02 31.16 38.32
N GLN A 22 -7.02 31.41 39.16
CA GLN A 22 -7.05 32.60 40.02
C GLN A 22 -5.94 32.58 41.09
N GLU A 23 -5.66 31.42 41.67
CA GLU A 23 -4.53 31.23 42.59
C GLU A 23 -3.19 31.46 41.91
N GLU A 24 -2.98 30.94 40.70
CA GLU A 24 -1.76 31.19 39.92
C GLU A 24 -1.63 32.67 39.52
N LEU A 25 -2.72 33.33 39.14
CA LEU A 25 -2.71 34.78 38.88
C LEU A 25 -2.46 35.62 40.14
N ARG A 26 -2.83 35.13 41.33
CA ARG A 26 -2.47 35.77 42.60
C ARG A 26 -1.00 35.56 42.92
N ARG A 27 -0.50 34.32 42.84
CA ARG A 27 0.91 33.98 43.01
C ARG A 27 1.81 34.79 42.07
N ARG A 28 1.40 34.93 40.80
CA ARG A 28 2.12 35.72 39.82
C ARG A 28 2.17 37.20 40.20
N ARG A 29 1.06 37.78 40.67
CA ARG A 29 1.05 39.17 41.17
C ARG A 29 1.92 39.34 42.41
N ASP A 30 1.85 38.41 43.36
CA ASP A 30 2.68 38.43 44.57
C ASP A 30 4.19 38.34 44.22
N LEU A 31 4.54 37.52 43.22
CA LEU A 31 5.91 37.41 42.70
C LEU A 31 6.33 38.67 41.92
N GLU A 32 5.44 39.25 41.12
CA GLU A 32 5.69 40.52 40.40
C GLU A 32 5.92 41.66 41.40
N GLU A 33 5.15 41.74 42.50
CA GLU A 33 5.38 42.69 43.58
C GLU A 33 6.72 42.45 44.30
N GLN A 34 7.11 41.19 44.54
CA GLN A 34 8.42 40.86 45.10
C GLN A 34 9.57 41.24 44.18
N VAL A 35 9.44 41.00 42.87
CA VAL A 35 10.43 41.40 41.87
C VAL A 35 10.54 42.91 41.83
N GLN A 36 9.42 43.64 41.83
CA GLN A 36 9.41 45.09 41.83
C GLN A 36 10.06 45.67 43.10
N GLN A 37 9.78 45.08 44.28
CA GLN A 37 10.47 45.46 45.52
C GLN A 37 11.98 45.13 45.51
N LEU A 38 12.39 44.05 44.84
CA LEU A 38 13.81 43.71 44.67
C LEU A 38 14.49 44.65 43.68
N GLU A 39 13.81 45.04 42.60
CA GLU A 39 14.26 46.03 41.63
C GLU A 39 14.42 47.39 42.29
N ASP A 40 13.46 47.84 43.11
CA ASP A 40 13.56 49.08 43.88
C ASP A 40 14.75 49.03 44.85
N LYS A 41 14.94 47.92 45.57
CA LYS A 41 16.09 47.73 46.47
C LYS A 41 17.44 47.67 45.74
N VAL A 42 17.48 47.13 44.53
CA VAL A 42 18.68 47.11 43.68
C VAL A 42 18.94 48.50 43.11
N HIS A 43 17.89 49.23 42.72
CA HIS A 43 17.98 50.62 42.27
C HIS A 43 18.54 51.51 43.39
N ASP A 44 18.00 51.40 44.61
CA ASP A 44 18.49 52.13 45.80
C ASP A 44 19.94 51.77 46.16
N LYS A 45 20.33 50.48 46.06
CA LYS A 45 21.73 50.05 46.24
C LYS A 45 22.65 50.53 45.12
N SER A 46 22.17 50.63 43.89
CA SER A 46 22.95 51.14 42.75
C SER A 46 23.18 52.65 42.84
N SER A 47 22.29 53.40 43.51
CA SER A 47 22.47 54.82 43.82
C SER A 47 23.48 55.06 44.96
N ALA A 48 23.71 54.08 45.84
CA ALA A 48 24.72 54.13 46.90
C ALA A 48 25.99 53.40 46.45
N GLY A 49 26.80 54.07 45.63
CA GLY A 49 28.05 53.53 45.06
C GLY A 49 29.00 52.95 46.11
N SER A 50 29.09 51.63 46.15
CA SER A 50 30.20 50.89 46.78
C SER A 50 30.49 49.65 45.92
N PHE A 51 31.43 49.80 45.00
CA PHE A 51 32.03 48.68 44.27
C PHE A 51 33.00 47.97 45.21
N VAL A 52 32.44 47.11 46.05
CA VAL A 52 33.14 45.96 46.61
C VAL A 52 32.30 44.78 46.18
N GLU A 53 32.86 43.88 45.35
CA GLU A 53 32.27 42.58 45.06
C GLU A 53 32.18 41.78 46.36
N THR A 54 31.14 42.06 47.14
CA THR A 54 30.80 41.28 48.33
C THR A 54 30.40 39.88 47.87
N PRO A 55 30.70 38.82 48.62
CA PRO A 55 30.33 37.44 48.27
C PRO A 55 28.82 37.30 47.98
N LYS A 56 28.00 38.15 48.61
CA LYS A 56 26.56 38.27 48.36
C LYS A 56 26.20 38.70 46.93
N LEU A 57 27.00 39.56 46.29
CA LEU A 57 26.78 39.93 44.89
C LEU A 57 27.06 38.76 43.94
N LYS A 58 28.05 37.92 44.27
CA LYS A 58 28.35 36.69 43.51
C LYS A 58 27.27 35.63 43.71
N GLU A 59 26.77 35.47 44.93
CA GLU A 59 25.63 34.58 45.21
C GLU A 59 24.34 35.06 44.51
N LEU A 60 24.10 36.39 44.47
CA LEU A 60 22.97 36.98 43.74
C LEU A 60 23.15 36.89 42.22
N SER A 61 24.36 37.02 41.69
CA SER A 61 24.61 36.84 40.26
C SER A 61 24.41 35.39 39.86
N LEU A 62 24.89 34.44 40.66
CA LEU A 62 24.67 33.01 40.43
C LEU A 62 23.19 32.64 40.53
N SER A 63 22.46 33.15 41.53
CA SER A 63 21.02 32.87 41.63
C SER A 63 20.20 33.50 40.50
N LEU A 64 20.64 34.65 39.98
CA LEU A 64 20.05 35.29 38.80
C LEU A 64 20.36 34.49 37.53
N GLU A 65 21.58 33.97 37.37
CA GLU A 65 21.93 33.05 36.29
C GLU A 65 21.13 31.75 36.35
N ASP A 66 20.97 31.15 37.53
CA ASP A 66 20.13 29.97 37.74
C ASP A 66 18.66 30.25 37.45
N ALA A 67 18.12 31.41 37.85
CA ALA A 67 16.76 31.82 37.55
C ALA A 67 16.54 32.03 36.05
N LYS A 68 17.53 32.63 35.34
CA LYS A 68 17.50 32.75 33.88
C LYS A 68 17.51 31.38 33.20
N ARG A 69 18.31 30.45 33.71
CA ARG A 69 18.35 29.08 33.20
C ARG A 69 17.02 28.37 33.39
N ARG A 70 16.45 28.42 34.60
CA ARG A 70 15.12 27.84 34.89
C ARG A 70 14.02 28.46 34.03
N LEU A 71 14.05 29.78 33.81
CA LEU A 71 13.10 30.45 32.93
C LEU A 71 13.23 29.99 31.48
N ALA A 72 14.45 29.73 30.99
CA ALA A 72 14.67 29.18 29.66
C ALA A 72 14.15 27.73 29.56
N GLU A 73 14.40 26.91 30.58
CA GLU A 73 13.87 25.54 30.67
C GLU A 73 12.33 25.53 30.72
N GLU A 74 11.70 26.41 31.50
CA GLU A 74 10.24 26.56 31.56
C GLU A 74 9.65 27.04 30.23
N ARG A 75 10.33 27.94 29.51
CA ARG A 75 9.91 28.37 28.17
C ARG A 75 9.97 27.21 27.17
N GLN A 76 11.04 26.43 27.18
CA GLN A 76 11.17 25.26 26.32
C GLN A 76 10.08 24.21 26.64
N VAL A 77 9.81 23.97 27.92
CA VAL A 77 8.74 23.05 28.34
C VAL A 77 7.36 23.58 27.90
N LYS A 78 7.12 24.89 27.98
CA LYS A 78 5.88 25.51 27.49
C LYS A 78 5.72 25.36 25.98
N GLU A 79 6.78 25.56 25.20
CA GLU A 79 6.78 25.32 23.76
C GLU A 79 6.46 23.85 23.45
N ASN A 80 7.10 22.89 24.13
CA ASN A 80 6.79 21.46 23.97
C ASN A 80 5.32 21.11 24.28
N PHE A 81 4.74 21.73 25.33
CA PHE A 81 3.32 21.52 25.64
C PHE A 81 2.40 22.20 24.63
N GLU A 82 2.78 23.34 24.08
CA GLU A 82 2.04 24.02 23.01
C GLU A 82 2.06 23.19 21.72
N ASP A 83 3.19 22.58 21.37
CA ASP A 83 3.33 21.65 20.24
C ASP A 83 2.48 20.39 20.45
N LEU A 84 2.46 19.83 21.66
CA LEU A 84 1.59 18.69 21.96
C LEU A 84 0.10 19.07 21.90
N LEU A 85 -0.27 20.25 22.41
CA LEU A 85 -1.65 20.73 22.36
C LEU A 85 -2.11 21.05 20.95
N THR A 86 -1.22 21.54 20.08
CA THR A 86 -1.53 21.76 18.66
C THR A 86 -1.69 20.43 17.94
N ALA A 87 -0.79 19.46 18.14
CA ALA A 87 -0.92 18.10 17.61
C ALA A 87 -2.25 17.43 18.01
N LEU A 88 -2.61 17.50 19.30
CA LEU A 88 -3.88 16.94 19.79
C LEU A 88 -5.12 17.67 19.22
N ARG A 89 -5.02 18.97 18.94
CA ARG A 89 -6.10 19.71 18.27
C ARG A 89 -6.25 19.28 16.82
N GLU A 90 -5.15 19.13 16.10
CA GLU A 90 -5.15 18.64 14.72
C GLU A 90 -5.72 17.21 14.64
N GLU A 91 -5.35 16.32 15.55
CA GLU A 91 -5.91 14.96 15.63
C GLU A 91 -7.43 14.97 15.90
N LEU A 92 -7.89 15.84 16.81
CA LEU A 92 -9.33 16.01 17.06
C LEU A 92 -10.08 16.58 15.86
N GLU A 93 -9.48 17.49 15.11
CA GLU A 93 -10.06 18.02 13.87
C GLU A 93 -10.09 16.96 12.78
N LYS A 94 -9.02 16.16 12.62
CA LYS A 94 -8.99 14.99 11.72
C LYS A 94 -10.12 14.01 12.03
N HIS A 95 -10.28 13.62 13.29
CA HIS A 95 -11.36 12.70 13.70
C HIS A 95 -12.76 13.30 13.50
N ARG A 96 -12.93 14.62 13.66
CA ARG A 96 -14.20 15.29 13.34
C ARG A 96 -14.48 15.25 11.84
N ASN A 97 -13.49 15.58 11.02
CA ASN A 97 -13.63 15.56 9.57
C ASN A 97 -13.90 14.14 9.05
N GLU A 98 -13.24 13.11 9.61
CA GLU A 98 -13.53 11.71 9.32
C GLU A 98 -14.95 11.32 9.72
N ALA A 99 -15.40 11.72 10.90
CA ALA A 99 -16.77 11.44 11.36
C ALA A 99 -17.82 12.13 10.47
N ASP A 100 -17.57 13.38 10.06
CA ASP A 100 -18.45 14.13 9.17
C ASP A 100 -18.46 13.51 7.75
N ASN A 101 -17.30 13.12 7.21
CA ASN A 101 -17.21 12.42 5.93
C ASN A 101 -17.97 11.08 5.94
N LEU A 102 -17.77 10.28 7.00
CA LEU A 102 -18.50 9.03 7.15
C LEU A 102 -20.02 9.25 7.24
N ARG A 103 -20.43 10.31 7.94
CA ARG A 103 -21.85 10.65 8.15
C ARG A 103 -22.52 11.21 6.89
N ASP A 104 -21.85 12.09 6.16
CA ASP A 104 -22.46 12.89 5.10
C ASP A 104 -22.23 12.29 3.71
N GLU A 105 -21.16 11.51 3.50
CA GLU A 105 -20.86 10.89 2.21
C GLU A 105 -21.05 9.37 2.26
N VAL A 106 -20.30 8.68 3.12
CA VAL A 106 -20.21 7.20 3.07
C VAL A 106 -21.52 6.54 3.48
N VAL A 107 -22.12 6.96 4.60
CA VAL A 107 -23.39 6.38 5.07
C VAL A 107 -24.53 6.63 4.06
N PRO A 108 -24.72 7.83 3.50
CA PRO A 108 -25.72 8.06 2.46
C PRO A 108 -25.46 7.27 1.17
N GLN A 109 -24.21 7.16 0.72
CA GLN A 109 -23.86 6.36 -0.46
C GLN A 109 -24.16 4.88 -0.25
N LEU A 110 -23.82 4.32 0.91
CA LEU A 110 -24.12 2.93 1.25
C LEU A 110 -25.63 2.69 1.36
N ARG A 111 -26.37 3.63 1.95
CA ARG A 111 -27.84 3.54 2.01
C ARG A 111 -28.47 3.58 0.62
N ALA A 112 -28.02 4.49 -0.26
CA ALA A 112 -28.51 4.56 -1.63
C ALA A 112 -28.20 3.28 -2.41
N ARG A 113 -27.01 2.71 -2.24
CA ARG A 113 -26.64 1.43 -2.86
C ARG A 113 -27.47 0.26 -2.32
N LEU A 114 -27.76 0.23 -1.03
CA LEU A 114 -28.64 -0.77 -0.43
C LEU A 114 -30.07 -0.64 -0.99
N GLU A 115 -30.59 0.58 -1.10
CA GLU A 115 -31.92 0.83 -1.66
C GLU A 115 -32.02 0.35 -3.12
N VAL A 116 -30.99 0.58 -3.94
CA VAL A 116 -30.94 0.06 -5.31
C VAL A 116 -30.92 -1.46 -5.33
N LEU A 117 -30.06 -2.10 -4.52
CA LEU A 117 -29.99 -3.56 -4.45
C LEU A 117 -31.29 -4.19 -3.91
N GLU A 118 -31.96 -3.55 -2.96
CA GLU A 118 -33.27 -3.97 -2.46
C GLU A 118 -34.34 -3.83 -3.55
N SER A 119 -34.30 -2.77 -4.36
CA SER A 119 -35.20 -2.59 -5.50
C SER A 119 -34.96 -3.64 -6.60
N ASP A 120 -33.69 -3.94 -6.92
CA ASP A 120 -33.32 -4.97 -7.88
C ASP A 120 -33.75 -6.35 -7.39
N ALA A 121 -33.54 -6.65 -6.10
CA ALA A 121 -34.01 -7.90 -5.49
C ALA A 121 -35.53 -8.03 -5.60
N ALA A 122 -36.29 -6.98 -5.27
CA ALA A 122 -37.74 -6.97 -5.41
C ALA A 122 -38.19 -7.16 -6.87
N ASP A 123 -37.48 -6.59 -7.85
CA ASP A 123 -37.78 -6.78 -9.26
C ASP A 123 -37.41 -8.19 -9.76
N THR A 124 -36.32 -8.79 -9.26
CA THR A 124 -36.02 -10.19 -9.55
C THR A 124 -37.08 -11.14 -8.98
N GLU A 125 -37.59 -10.89 -7.78
CA GLU A 125 -38.70 -11.65 -7.21
C GLU A 125 -39.96 -11.53 -8.10
N LYS A 126 -40.31 -10.33 -8.55
CA LYS A 126 -41.43 -10.12 -9.50
C LYS A 126 -41.23 -10.90 -10.81
N LEU A 127 -40.03 -10.84 -11.40
CA LEU A 127 -39.72 -11.59 -12.62
C LEU A 127 -39.80 -13.11 -12.40
N VAL A 128 -39.39 -13.61 -11.24
CA VAL A 128 -39.55 -15.02 -10.87
C VAL A 128 -41.04 -15.38 -10.77
N TYR A 129 -41.86 -14.55 -10.14
CA TYR A 129 -43.31 -14.75 -10.08
C TYR A 129 -43.96 -14.73 -11.48
N GLU A 130 -43.60 -13.79 -12.35
CA GLU A 130 -44.09 -13.70 -13.72
C GLU A 130 -43.64 -14.89 -14.58
N THR A 131 -42.38 -15.31 -14.44
CA THR A 131 -41.84 -16.49 -15.13
C THR A 131 -42.58 -17.76 -14.70
N THR A 132 -42.83 -17.90 -13.40
CA THR A 132 -43.57 -19.04 -12.85
C THR A 132 -45.01 -19.03 -13.36
N ARG A 133 -45.67 -17.86 -13.40
CA ARG A 133 -47.02 -17.70 -13.96
C ARG A 133 -47.08 -18.05 -15.45
N MET A 134 -46.15 -17.54 -16.27
CA MET A 134 -46.07 -17.85 -17.69
C MET A 134 -45.81 -19.35 -17.93
N GLN A 135 -44.96 -19.99 -17.11
CA GLN A 135 -44.73 -21.42 -17.21
C GLN A 135 -46.02 -22.23 -16.93
N GLN A 136 -46.82 -21.82 -15.95
CA GLN A 136 -48.13 -22.44 -15.69
C GLN A 136 -49.08 -22.27 -16.88
N GLU A 137 -49.13 -21.07 -17.48
CA GLU A 137 -49.95 -20.80 -18.67
C GLU A 137 -49.52 -21.64 -19.88
N ILE A 138 -48.20 -21.78 -20.11
CA ILE A 138 -47.67 -22.65 -21.18
C ILE A 138 -48.03 -24.12 -20.92
N GLN A 139 -47.95 -24.59 -19.67
CA GLN A 139 -48.34 -25.96 -19.33
C GLN A 139 -49.85 -26.19 -19.56
N GLN A 140 -50.68 -25.21 -19.23
CA GLN A 140 -52.12 -25.24 -19.48
C GLN A 140 -52.45 -25.26 -20.99
N LEU A 141 -51.79 -24.41 -21.78
CA LEU A 141 -51.97 -24.40 -23.24
C LEU A 141 -51.46 -25.68 -23.91
N ARG A 142 -50.42 -26.32 -23.35
CA ARG A 142 -49.93 -27.62 -23.81
C ARG A 142 -50.94 -28.73 -23.56
N SER A 143 -51.54 -28.79 -22.37
CA SER A 143 -52.57 -29.79 -22.06
C SER A 143 -53.85 -29.57 -22.88
N GLU A 144 -54.24 -28.31 -23.11
CA GLU A 144 -55.36 -27.97 -24.00
C GLU A 144 -55.09 -28.39 -25.44
N ASN A 145 -53.90 -28.07 -26.00
CA ASN A 145 -53.53 -28.51 -27.34
C ASN A 145 -53.49 -30.04 -27.46
N GLU A 146 -52.96 -30.74 -26.47
CA GLU A 146 -52.98 -32.21 -26.45
C GLU A 146 -54.42 -32.74 -26.46
N SER A 147 -55.32 -32.12 -25.69
CA SER A 147 -56.74 -32.46 -25.70
C SER A 147 -57.40 -32.22 -27.07
N LEU A 148 -57.07 -31.10 -27.74
CA LEU A 148 -57.57 -30.77 -29.08
C LEU A 148 -57.02 -31.71 -30.14
N VAL A 149 -55.74 -32.11 -30.05
CA VAL A 149 -55.14 -33.09 -30.94
C VAL A 149 -55.80 -34.46 -30.75
N ASN A 150 -56.05 -34.88 -29.52
CA ASN A 150 -56.76 -36.12 -29.22
C ASN A 150 -58.21 -36.08 -29.73
N ALA A 151 -58.91 -34.95 -29.57
CA ALA A 151 -60.24 -34.73 -30.15
C ALA A 151 -60.23 -34.69 -31.68
N ARG A 152 -59.15 -34.22 -32.29
CA ARG A 152 -58.99 -34.22 -33.76
C ARG A 152 -58.63 -35.60 -34.30
N ARG A 153 -57.97 -36.45 -33.50
CA ARG A 153 -57.69 -37.86 -33.84
C ARG A 153 -58.95 -38.73 -33.78
N SER A 154 -59.97 -38.37 -33.01
CA SER A 154 -61.24 -39.09 -32.94
C SER A 154 -62.25 -38.72 -34.04
N ILE A 155 -61.89 -37.83 -34.98
CA ILE A 155 -62.73 -37.46 -36.14
C ILE A 155 -62.04 -37.94 -37.43
N PRO A 156 -62.56 -38.99 -38.11
CA PRO A 156 -61.99 -39.43 -39.39
C PRO A 156 -62.25 -38.38 -40.49
N GLN A 157 -61.14 -37.94 -41.09
CA GLN A 157 -61.04 -36.86 -42.07
C GLN A 157 -61.70 -37.21 -43.42
N GLN A 158 -62.44 -36.25 -43.98
CA GLN A 158 -62.64 -36.12 -45.43
C GLN A 158 -61.76 -34.97 -45.96
N PRO A 159 -61.14 -35.10 -47.16
CA PRO A 159 -60.39 -34.02 -47.77
C PRO A 159 -61.31 -33.20 -48.70
N VAL A 160 -61.30 -31.88 -48.55
CA VAL A 160 -61.85 -30.98 -49.56
C VAL A 160 -60.83 -29.88 -49.84
N GLN A 161 -60.31 -29.88 -51.07
CA GLN A 161 -59.57 -28.76 -51.65
C GLN A 161 -60.55 -27.63 -52.00
N PHE A 162 -60.24 -26.37 -51.66
CA PHE A 162 -60.48 -25.16 -52.46
C PHE A 162 -59.78 -23.93 -51.84
N GLN A 163 -59.63 -22.87 -52.64
CA GLN A 163 -58.56 -21.86 -52.68
C GLN A 163 -58.67 -20.63 -51.74
N SER A 164 -57.49 -20.05 -51.46
CA SER A 164 -57.13 -18.61 -51.25
C SER A 164 -58.13 -17.60 -50.66
N ILE A 165 -57.76 -16.95 -49.54
CA ILE A 165 -57.42 -15.51 -49.39
C ILE A 165 -57.13 -15.22 -47.88
N ALA A 166 -56.03 -14.48 -47.62
CA ALA A 166 -55.58 -13.89 -46.34
C ALA A 166 -55.14 -14.91 -45.25
N GLU A 167 -54.08 -14.73 -44.46
CA GLU A 167 -53.52 -13.52 -43.87
C GLU A 167 -52.02 -13.77 -43.56
N GLU A 168 -51.28 -12.68 -43.54
CA GLU A 168 -49.83 -12.55 -43.42
C GLU A 168 -49.29 -13.03 -42.05
N ALA A 169 -48.28 -13.90 -42.03
CA ALA A 169 -47.37 -14.08 -40.90
C ALA A 169 -46.07 -14.77 -41.36
N GLU A 170 -45.13 -13.97 -41.85
CA GLU A 170 -43.77 -14.44 -42.07
C GLU A 170 -43.04 -14.70 -40.74
N LYS A 171 -42.29 -15.79 -40.80
CA LYS A 171 -41.14 -16.15 -39.98
C LYS A 171 -40.33 -14.93 -39.54
N ALA A 172 -40.11 -14.82 -38.23
CA ALA A 172 -38.97 -14.08 -37.70
C ALA A 172 -38.36 -14.87 -36.54
N ASN A 173 -37.12 -15.33 -36.76
CA ASN A 173 -36.04 -15.14 -35.80
C ASN A 173 -34.70 -15.34 -36.52
N ASN A 174 -34.17 -14.25 -37.07
CA ASN A 174 -32.95 -13.65 -36.53
C ASN A 174 -32.52 -12.44 -37.38
N THR A 175 -33.05 -11.26 -37.03
CA THR A 175 -32.39 -9.94 -37.04
C THR A 175 -33.45 -8.87 -36.78
N PRO A 176 -33.38 -8.06 -35.72
CA PRO A 176 -34.29 -6.93 -35.58
C PRO A 176 -33.55 -5.60 -35.82
N LEU A 177 -34.00 -4.86 -36.84
CA LEU A 177 -33.94 -3.41 -36.81
C LEU A 177 -35.27 -2.80 -37.32
N ALA A 178 -35.99 -2.22 -36.37
CA ALA A 178 -36.79 -0.99 -36.41
C ALA A 178 -38.07 -0.85 -37.28
N SER A 179 -39.15 -0.54 -36.54
CA SER A 179 -40.12 0.57 -36.75
C SER A 179 -41.42 0.34 -37.54
N MET A 180 -42.57 0.58 -36.90
CA MET A 180 -43.56 1.61 -37.30
C MET A 180 -44.59 1.86 -36.17
N ARG A 181 -44.68 3.10 -35.66
CA ARG A 181 -45.73 4.16 -35.89
C ARG A 181 -47.09 3.83 -35.23
N VAL A 182 -47.71 4.72 -34.46
CA VAL A 182 -48.39 6.00 -34.81
C VAL A 182 -48.50 6.83 -33.50
N GLY A 183 -48.38 8.15 -33.39
CA GLY A 183 -48.28 9.26 -34.33
C GLY A 183 -49.06 10.46 -33.76
N LEU A 184 -48.41 11.62 -33.56
CA LEU A 184 -49.02 12.94 -33.80
C LEU A 184 -47.95 14.04 -33.95
N THR A 185 -47.64 14.35 -35.21
CA THR A 185 -47.47 15.67 -35.85
C THR A 185 -47.45 16.89 -34.89
N ARG A 186 -46.53 17.86 -34.98
CA ARG A 186 -46.28 18.71 -36.16
C ARG A 186 -44.87 19.33 -36.22
N SER A 187 -44.19 18.98 -37.31
CA SER A 187 -43.46 19.82 -38.27
C SER A 187 -42.23 20.62 -37.86
N ASN A 188 -41.15 20.21 -38.52
CA ASN A 188 -39.77 20.64 -38.43
C ASN A 188 -39.44 21.78 -39.40
N SER A 189 -38.24 22.29 -39.19
CA SER A 189 -37.59 23.45 -39.78
C SER A 189 -36.81 23.13 -41.07
N LEU A 190 -36.56 24.19 -41.87
CA LEU A 190 -35.36 24.47 -42.67
C LEU A 190 -35.14 23.85 -44.07
N ALA A 191 -34.40 24.67 -44.85
CA ALA A 191 -33.63 24.42 -46.08
C ALA A 191 -34.36 24.64 -47.42
N ARG A 192 -33.78 25.29 -48.45
CA ARG A 192 -32.45 25.88 -48.65
C ARG A 192 -32.46 26.70 -49.95
N SER A 193 -31.74 27.82 -49.92
CA SER A 193 -30.92 28.45 -50.97
C SER A 193 -31.30 28.38 -52.47
N SER A 194 -31.44 29.60 -53.00
CA SER A 194 -30.61 30.22 -54.06
C SER A 194 -31.14 30.32 -55.49
N ALA A 195 -31.03 31.58 -55.94
CA ALA A 195 -30.75 32.05 -57.29
C ALA A 195 -31.88 32.07 -58.33
N GLY A 196 -32.36 33.29 -58.60
CA GLY A 196 -32.07 33.90 -59.89
C GLY A 196 -33.19 33.90 -60.94
N LEU A 197 -33.45 35.13 -61.41
CA LEU A 197 -33.97 35.53 -62.73
C LEU A 197 -35.49 35.75 -62.88
N GLY A 198 -35.85 37.04 -62.81
CA GLY A 198 -36.46 37.79 -63.91
C GLY A 198 -37.89 37.45 -64.33
N SER A 199 -38.81 38.42 -64.18
CA SER A 199 -39.35 39.19 -65.32
C SER A 199 -40.39 40.24 -64.86
N LYS A 200 -40.01 41.51 -65.06
CA LYS A 200 -40.80 42.59 -65.71
C LYS A 200 -42.27 42.87 -65.33
N ARG A 201 -42.46 44.16 -65.00
CA ARG A 201 -43.41 45.16 -65.58
C ARG A 201 -44.78 45.44 -64.92
N GLY A 202 -45.06 46.75 -64.87
CA GLY A 202 -46.37 47.43 -64.75
C GLY A 202 -46.56 48.06 -63.37
N SER A 203 -46.33 49.35 -63.07
CA SER A 203 -46.43 50.63 -63.80
C SER A 203 -47.82 50.99 -64.32
N LEU A 204 -48.40 51.98 -63.62
CA LEU A 204 -49.26 53.07 -64.07
C LEU A 204 -50.77 52.86 -64.33
N SER A 205 -51.47 53.95 -63.97
CA SER A 205 -52.82 54.39 -64.39
C SER A 205 -53.99 53.89 -63.54
N ARG A 206 -55.01 54.70 -63.21
CA ARG A 206 -55.31 56.10 -63.51
C ARG A 206 -56.48 56.55 -62.63
N SER A 207 -56.53 57.87 -62.45
CA SER A 207 -57.63 58.69 -61.95
C SER A 207 -58.98 58.44 -62.67
N ASN A 208 -60.06 58.73 -61.94
CA ASN A 208 -61.32 59.30 -62.42
C ASN A 208 -62.19 59.56 -61.16
N SER A 209 -63.02 60.56 -61.04
CA SER A 209 -63.24 61.83 -61.73
C SER A 209 -64.37 62.47 -60.92
N VAL A 210 -64.22 63.75 -60.60
CA VAL A 210 -65.26 64.63 -60.09
C VAL A 210 -66.49 64.58 -60.99
N LYS A 211 -67.68 64.61 -60.39
CA LYS A 211 -68.90 65.10 -61.04
C LYS A 211 -69.74 65.89 -60.04
N ASP A 212 -69.51 67.19 -60.07
CA ASP A 212 -70.47 68.23 -59.68
C ASP A 212 -71.73 68.19 -60.55
N ARG A 213 -72.87 68.47 -59.90
CA ARG A 213 -74.04 69.17 -60.46
C ARG A 213 -74.73 69.84 -59.26
N SER A 214 -74.41 71.10 -58.96
CA SER A 214 -74.96 72.34 -59.53
C SER A 214 -76.46 72.52 -59.24
N GLY A 215 -76.78 73.53 -58.43
CA GLY A 215 -78.12 74.01 -58.15
C GLY A 215 -78.09 75.20 -57.19
N ASP A 216 -77.48 76.29 -57.64
CA ASP A 216 -77.54 77.62 -57.04
C ASP A 216 -78.96 78.21 -57.21
N ILE A 217 -79.51 78.83 -56.16
CA ILE A 217 -80.47 79.95 -56.12
C ILE A 217 -80.83 80.22 -54.64
N SER A 218 -80.38 81.37 -54.15
CA SER A 218 -80.81 82.07 -52.93
C SER A 218 -82.30 82.47 -53.00
N PRO A 219 -82.96 83.06 -51.97
CA PRO A 219 -82.87 82.94 -50.51
C PRO A 219 -84.28 82.69 -49.88
N VAL A 220 -84.35 82.70 -48.54
CA VAL A 220 -85.58 82.86 -47.73
C VAL A 220 -86.46 81.61 -47.54
N GLY A 221 -86.65 81.21 -46.27
CA GLY A 221 -87.89 80.55 -45.86
C GLY A 221 -87.76 79.36 -44.90
N ALA A 222 -87.57 79.67 -43.61
CA ALA A 222 -88.15 78.95 -42.48
C ALA A 222 -87.61 77.55 -42.09
N PRO A 223 -87.75 77.17 -40.80
CA PRO A 223 -86.93 76.17 -40.14
C PRO A 223 -87.65 74.82 -40.06
N THR A 224 -86.95 73.72 -40.32
CA THR A 224 -87.42 72.38 -39.96
C THR A 224 -86.27 71.56 -39.40
N VAL A 225 -86.03 71.74 -38.10
CA VAL A 225 -85.45 70.76 -37.15
C VAL A 225 -84.63 69.64 -37.80
N SER A 226 -83.44 69.95 -38.29
CA SER A 226 -82.37 68.95 -38.33
C SER A 226 -82.04 68.66 -36.87
N ASN A 227 -82.31 67.44 -36.40
CA ASN A 227 -82.03 67.05 -35.02
C ASN A 227 -80.56 67.40 -34.67
N PRO A 228 -80.27 68.45 -33.87
CA PRO A 228 -78.90 68.79 -33.50
C PRO A 228 -78.25 67.62 -32.74
N MET A 229 -79.09 66.78 -32.12
CA MET A 229 -78.73 65.50 -31.54
C MET A 229 -78.04 64.57 -32.53
N LYS A 230 -78.50 64.48 -33.78
CA LYS A 230 -77.94 63.60 -34.81
C LYS A 230 -76.56 64.08 -35.28
N GLU A 231 -76.39 65.38 -35.42
CA GLU A 231 -75.11 65.99 -35.79
C GLU A 231 -74.09 65.90 -34.64
N LEU A 232 -74.56 66.05 -33.39
CA LEU A 232 -73.76 65.78 -32.19
C LEU A 232 -73.40 64.29 -32.05
N GLU A 233 -74.30 63.37 -32.41
CA GLU A 233 -74.03 61.93 -32.45
C GLU A 233 -73.00 61.58 -33.55
N GLU A 234 -73.09 62.19 -34.72
CA GLU A 234 -72.12 62.02 -35.80
C GLU A 234 -70.75 62.60 -35.43
N GLN A 235 -70.69 63.75 -34.75
CA GLN A 235 -69.45 64.32 -34.19
C GLN A 235 -68.87 63.43 -33.09
N ARG A 236 -69.70 62.91 -32.19
CA ARG A 236 -69.30 61.96 -31.14
C ARG A 236 -68.72 60.68 -31.76
N ASP A 237 -69.38 60.13 -32.75
CA ASP A 237 -68.94 58.93 -33.45
C ASP A 237 -67.68 59.18 -34.29
N ALA A 238 -67.52 60.37 -34.88
CA ALA A 238 -66.30 60.79 -35.56
C ALA A 238 -65.12 60.91 -34.58
N LEU A 239 -65.34 61.47 -33.39
CA LEU A 239 -64.33 61.54 -32.32
C LEU A 239 -63.95 60.15 -31.79
N HIS A 240 -64.94 59.26 -31.56
CA HIS A 240 -64.66 57.88 -31.18
C HIS A 240 -63.86 57.13 -32.26
N LYS A 241 -64.18 57.34 -33.54
CA LYS A 241 -63.40 56.79 -34.66
C LYS A 241 -61.99 57.38 -34.71
N ALA A 242 -61.82 58.68 -34.51
CA ALA A 242 -60.51 59.34 -34.48
C ALA A 242 -59.63 58.83 -33.33
N LEU A 243 -60.19 58.69 -32.12
CA LEU A 243 -59.50 58.09 -30.98
C LEU A 243 -59.11 56.64 -31.24
N LYS A 244 -60.00 55.85 -31.86
CA LYS A 244 -59.72 54.47 -32.25
C LYS A 244 -58.57 54.39 -33.27
N TYR A 245 -58.54 55.28 -34.27
CA TYR A 245 -57.43 55.35 -35.23
C TYR A 245 -56.12 55.82 -34.60
N LEU A 246 -56.17 56.76 -33.65
CA LEU A 246 -54.97 57.18 -32.90
C LEU A 246 -54.39 56.02 -32.09
N LEU A 247 -55.24 55.25 -31.40
CA LEU A 247 -54.83 54.06 -30.65
C LEU A 247 -54.23 53.00 -31.58
N GLN A 248 -54.89 52.70 -32.71
CA GLN A 248 -54.36 51.78 -33.72
C GLN A 248 -53.02 52.23 -34.29
N ARG A 249 -52.83 53.53 -34.56
CA ARG A 249 -51.55 54.09 -35.00
C ARG A 249 -50.47 53.92 -33.94
N GLN A 250 -50.77 54.16 -32.66
CA GLN A 250 -49.83 53.93 -31.56
C GLN A 250 -49.45 52.46 -31.43
N GLU A 251 -50.40 51.53 -31.56
CA GLU A 251 -50.11 50.09 -31.55
C GLU A 251 -49.21 49.65 -32.71
N LEU A 252 -49.44 50.19 -33.92
CA LEU A 252 -48.58 49.93 -35.08
C LEU A 252 -47.18 50.48 -34.85
N GLN A 253 -47.05 51.72 -34.34
CA GLN A 253 -45.77 52.31 -33.99
C GLN A 253 -45.05 51.51 -32.90
N GLN A 254 -45.74 51.05 -31.86
CA GLN A 254 -45.16 50.17 -30.83
C GLN A 254 -44.68 48.84 -31.41
N LYS A 255 -45.42 48.25 -32.35
CA LYS A 255 -44.99 47.02 -33.04
C LYS A 255 -43.77 47.27 -33.93
N GLU A 256 -43.70 48.41 -34.62
CA GLU A 256 -42.55 48.82 -35.42
C GLU A 256 -41.31 49.08 -34.54
N PHE A 257 -41.44 49.79 -33.42
CA PHE A 257 -40.35 49.98 -32.47
C PHE A 257 -39.88 48.65 -31.88
N LYS A 258 -40.80 47.76 -31.50
CA LYS A 258 -40.43 46.41 -31.02
C LYS A 258 -39.68 45.60 -32.09
N ARG A 259 -40.08 45.70 -33.36
CA ARG A 259 -39.36 45.06 -34.48
C ARG A 259 -37.97 45.67 -34.65
N ARG A 260 -37.87 47.00 -34.63
CA ARG A 260 -36.59 47.69 -34.78
C ARG A 260 -35.63 47.39 -33.63
N ILE A 261 -36.13 47.28 -32.40
CA ILE A 261 -35.34 46.85 -31.23
C ILE A 261 -34.81 45.43 -31.46
N LYS A 262 -35.66 44.48 -31.87
CA LYS A 262 -35.23 43.11 -32.16
C LYS A 262 -34.19 43.02 -33.28
N GLU A 263 -34.33 43.84 -34.32
CA GLU A 263 -33.33 43.94 -35.40
C GLU A 263 -31.98 44.44 -34.87
N VAL A 264 -31.98 45.51 -34.07
CA VAL A 264 -30.75 46.06 -33.49
C VAL A 264 -30.12 45.09 -32.47
N GLU A 265 -30.92 44.35 -31.71
CA GLU A 265 -30.45 43.28 -30.83
C GLU A 265 -29.82 42.13 -31.61
N ALA A 266 -30.45 41.71 -32.72
CA ALA A 266 -29.91 40.69 -33.61
C ALA A 266 -28.62 41.15 -34.30
N GLU A 267 -28.54 42.42 -34.73
CA GLU A 267 -27.31 43.01 -35.31
C GLU A 267 -26.19 43.11 -34.27
N ARG A 268 -26.50 43.45 -33.01
CA ARG A 268 -25.54 43.43 -31.88
C ARG A 268 -25.01 42.02 -31.65
N ASP A 269 -25.89 41.02 -31.56
CA ASP A 269 -25.50 39.63 -31.28
C ASP A 269 -24.76 38.99 -32.47
N ALA A 270 -25.14 39.35 -33.70
CA ALA A 270 -24.38 39.04 -34.90
C ALA A 270 -23.01 39.70 -34.87
N ALA A 271 -22.87 40.98 -34.51
CA ALA A 271 -21.57 41.65 -34.44
C ALA A 271 -20.65 41.06 -33.35
N LEU A 272 -21.21 40.65 -32.21
CA LEU A 272 -20.48 39.99 -31.11
C LEU A 272 -20.00 38.58 -31.49
N SER A 273 -20.72 37.87 -32.36
CA SER A 273 -20.35 36.53 -32.84
C SER A 273 -19.48 36.56 -34.11
N LEU A 274 -19.67 37.54 -34.99
CA LEU A 274 -18.92 37.70 -36.24
C LEU A 274 -17.50 38.19 -36.06
N THR A 275 -17.03 38.57 -34.86
CA THR A 275 -15.64 39.00 -34.66
C THR A 275 -14.72 37.77 -34.73
N PRO A 276 -14.15 37.40 -35.90
CA PRO A 276 -13.55 36.08 -36.09
C PRO A 276 -12.26 35.93 -35.28
N ARG A 277 -11.61 37.07 -35.00
CA ARG A 277 -10.44 37.17 -34.13
C ARG A 277 -10.77 36.91 -32.66
N ARG A 278 -11.93 37.35 -32.18
CA ARG A 278 -12.33 37.16 -30.79
C ARG A 278 -12.77 35.71 -30.54
N THR A 279 -13.39 35.08 -31.54
CA THR A 279 -13.80 33.67 -31.47
C THR A 279 -12.64 32.69 -31.64
N ALA A 280 -11.67 32.97 -32.53
CA ALA A 280 -10.44 32.17 -32.65
C ALA A 280 -9.57 32.23 -31.39
N PHE A 281 -9.28 33.44 -30.88
CA PHE A 281 -8.53 33.63 -29.65
C PHE A 281 -9.21 32.97 -28.44
N HIS A 282 -10.55 33.10 -28.31
CA HIS A 282 -11.26 32.44 -27.22
C HIS A 282 -11.20 30.91 -27.33
N LYS A 283 -11.20 30.35 -28.55
CA LYS A 283 -11.03 28.90 -28.75
C LYS A 283 -9.63 28.46 -28.33
N GLU A 284 -8.58 29.17 -28.75
CA GLU A 284 -7.18 28.91 -28.37
C GLU A 284 -6.97 29.03 -26.85
N VAL A 285 -7.50 30.08 -26.21
CA VAL A 285 -7.46 30.25 -24.74
C VAL A 285 -8.19 29.11 -24.03
N THR A 286 -9.35 28.67 -24.53
CA THR A 286 -10.04 27.51 -23.93
C THR A 286 -9.32 26.19 -24.20
N GLY A 287 -8.61 26.06 -25.33
CA GLY A 287 -7.70 24.95 -25.64
C GLY A 287 -6.60 24.86 -24.61
N LEU A 288 -5.84 25.94 -24.47
CA LEU A 288 -4.74 26.06 -23.52
C LEU A 288 -5.18 25.85 -22.07
N ARG A 289 -6.36 26.33 -21.66
CA ARG A 289 -6.92 26.03 -20.33
C ARG A 289 -7.13 24.53 -20.13
N ARG A 290 -7.71 23.83 -21.10
CA ARG A 290 -7.88 22.36 -21.02
C ARG A 290 -6.56 21.63 -21.01
N GLU A 291 -5.57 22.10 -21.78
CA GLU A 291 -4.22 21.53 -21.80
C GLU A 291 -3.51 21.74 -20.45
N VAL A 292 -3.57 22.95 -19.87
CA VAL A 292 -3.06 23.24 -18.52
C VAL A 292 -3.73 22.36 -17.47
N ASP A 293 -5.07 22.25 -17.49
CA ASP A 293 -5.81 21.42 -16.55
C ASP A 293 -5.48 19.94 -16.73
N SER A 294 -5.21 19.49 -17.96
CA SER A 294 -4.77 18.12 -18.25
C SER A 294 -3.34 17.87 -17.78
N LEU A 295 -2.42 18.82 -17.96
CA LEU A 295 -1.04 18.72 -17.49
C LEU A 295 -0.97 18.71 -15.96
N ARG A 296 -1.82 19.47 -15.28
CA ARG A 296 -1.95 19.45 -13.82
C ARG A 296 -2.40 18.08 -13.33
N ARG A 297 -3.48 17.53 -13.89
CA ARG A 297 -3.93 16.17 -13.53
C ARG A 297 -2.85 15.13 -13.79
N ARG A 298 -2.13 15.20 -14.91
CA ARG A 298 -1.01 14.29 -15.20
C ARG A 298 0.14 14.46 -14.19
N ALA A 299 0.44 15.69 -13.78
CA ALA A 299 1.43 15.96 -12.74
C ALA A 299 1.01 15.37 -11.39
N ASP A 300 -0.24 15.59 -10.98
CA ASP A 300 -0.80 15.04 -9.74
C ASP A 300 -0.82 13.50 -9.77
N GLU A 301 -1.22 12.90 -10.88
CA GLU A 301 -1.18 11.44 -11.10
C GLU A 301 0.26 10.89 -11.03
N ALA A 302 1.25 11.59 -11.63
CA ALA A 302 2.66 11.20 -11.55
C ALA A 302 3.22 11.35 -10.13
N LEU A 303 2.81 12.38 -9.39
CA LEU A 303 3.16 12.55 -7.97
C LEU A 303 2.53 11.45 -7.09
N GLU A 304 1.30 11.04 -7.38
CA GLU A 304 0.65 9.92 -6.69
C GLU A 304 1.35 8.59 -7.00
N GLN A 305 1.71 8.33 -8.26
CA GLN A 305 2.52 7.16 -8.64
C GLN A 305 3.87 7.17 -7.92
N LYS A 306 4.53 8.32 -7.84
CA LYS A 306 5.77 8.50 -7.07
C LYS A 306 5.59 8.11 -5.61
N TRP A 307 4.50 8.56 -4.98
CA TRP A 307 4.23 8.18 -3.59
C TRP A 307 4.04 6.66 -3.43
N GLN A 308 3.38 6.00 -4.39
CA GLN A 308 3.25 4.54 -4.39
C GLN A 308 4.61 3.84 -4.55
N CYS A 309 5.46 4.33 -5.46
CA CYS A 309 6.81 3.81 -5.67
C CYS A 309 7.66 3.98 -4.41
N GLU A 310 7.65 5.16 -3.78
CA GLU A 310 8.37 5.41 -2.52
C GLU A 310 7.90 4.50 -1.38
N LYS A 311 6.59 4.24 -1.30
CA LYS A 311 6.05 3.28 -0.33
C LYS A 311 6.57 1.86 -0.61
N GLY A 312 6.65 1.47 -1.88
CA GLY A 312 7.25 0.20 -2.31
C GLY A 312 8.73 0.11 -1.93
N LEU A 313 9.52 1.11 -2.28
CA LEU A 313 10.94 1.24 -1.94
C LEU A 313 11.17 1.20 -0.42
N SER A 314 10.34 1.90 0.36
CA SER A 314 10.41 1.89 1.81
C SER A 314 10.11 0.50 2.39
N GLY A 315 9.12 -0.21 1.85
CA GLY A 315 8.83 -1.60 2.23
C GLY A 315 10.01 -2.53 1.95
N LEU A 316 10.58 -2.45 0.74
CA LEU A 316 11.75 -3.26 0.36
C LEU A 316 12.98 -2.96 1.20
N ARG A 317 13.19 -1.69 1.56
CA ARG A 317 14.26 -1.31 2.48
C ARG A 317 14.07 -1.95 3.85
N MET A 318 12.85 -1.96 4.39
CA MET A 318 12.56 -2.64 5.66
C MET A 318 12.81 -4.15 5.58
N ASP A 319 12.44 -4.78 4.47
CA ASP A 319 12.67 -6.21 4.24
C ASP A 319 14.17 -6.52 4.12
N LEU A 320 14.94 -5.66 3.44
CA LEU A 320 16.40 -5.75 3.38
C LEU A 320 17.05 -5.55 4.76
N ASP A 321 16.61 -4.55 5.54
CA ASP A 321 17.13 -4.30 6.89
C ASP A 321 16.84 -5.48 7.83
N ARG A 322 15.67 -6.11 7.71
CA ARG A 322 15.34 -7.35 8.43
C ARG A 322 16.23 -8.50 7.99
N ALA A 323 16.38 -8.71 6.68
CA ALA A 323 17.24 -9.77 6.14
C ALA A 323 18.70 -9.58 6.58
N GLN A 324 19.20 -8.34 6.63
CA GLN A 324 20.53 -8.01 7.14
C GLN A 324 20.71 -8.36 8.63
N GLN A 325 19.69 -8.11 9.45
CA GLN A 325 19.71 -8.51 10.87
C GLN A 325 19.73 -10.02 11.03
N GLU A 326 18.93 -10.74 10.23
CA GLU A 326 18.89 -12.21 10.23
C GLU A 326 20.23 -12.80 9.76
N THR A 327 20.84 -12.28 8.69
CA THR A 327 22.16 -12.73 8.23
C THR A 327 23.27 -12.40 9.22
N GLY A 328 23.21 -11.24 9.88
CA GLY A 328 24.12 -10.88 10.96
C GLY A 328 24.04 -11.86 12.13
N SER A 329 22.83 -12.19 12.56
CA SER A 329 22.61 -13.20 13.62
C SER A 329 23.10 -14.59 13.21
N LEU A 330 22.90 -15.00 11.95
CA LEU A 330 23.41 -16.28 11.44
C LEU A 330 24.93 -16.33 11.38
N ARG A 331 25.59 -15.21 11.02
CA ARG A 331 27.05 -15.09 11.06
C ARG A 331 27.58 -15.25 12.47
N ASP A 332 27.00 -14.55 13.44
CA ASP A 332 27.41 -14.63 14.84
C ASP A 332 27.30 -16.08 15.36
N LEU A 333 26.19 -16.76 15.03
CA LEU A 333 25.98 -18.17 15.38
C LEU A 333 27.03 -19.11 14.74
N LEU A 334 27.38 -18.89 13.47
CA LEU A 334 28.43 -19.66 12.80
C LEU A 334 29.79 -19.44 13.47
N GLN A 335 30.12 -18.20 13.83
CA GLN A 335 31.37 -17.83 14.47
C GLN A 335 31.50 -18.42 15.89
N GLU A 336 30.42 -18.44 16.68
CA GLU A 336 30.40 -19.07 18.01
C GLU A 336 30.70 -20.57 17.96
N HIS A 337 30.31 -21.26 16.88
CA HIS A 337 30.52 -22.70 16.70
C HIS A 337 31.90 -23.09 16.14
N ASP A 338 32.79 -22.14 15.86
CA ASP A 338 34.15 -22.40 15.38
C ASP A 338 35.21 -22.37 16.50
N ILE A 339 34.89 -21.85 17.69
CA ILE A 339 35.84 -21.71 18.81
C ILE A 339 35.93 -23.00 19.67
N SER A 340 35.04 -23.98 19.47
CA SER A 340 34.96 -25.18 20.32
C SER A 340 35.40 -26.46 19.60
N ILE A 341 36.70 -26.60 19.37
CA ILE A 341 37.34 -27.91 19.15
C ILE A 341 38.28 -28.15 20.33
N PRO A 342 37.82 -28.81 21.42
CA PRO A 342 38.72 -29.27 22.46
C PRO A 342 39.63 -30.36 21.89
N GLU A 343 40.90 -30.01 21.76
CA GLU A 343 41.99 -30.89 21.39
C GLU A 343 42.08 -32.04 22.41
N ILE A 344 41.62 -33.23 22.03
CA ILE A 344 41.73 -34.45 22.85
C ILE A 344 43.20 -34.87 22.84
N ARG A 345 43.96 -34.38 23.81
CA ARG A 345 45.33 -34.83 24.09
C ARG A 345 45.26 -36.08 24.98
N LEU A 346 45.36 -37.25 24.36
CA LEU A 346 45.56 -38.53 25.03
C LEU A 346 47.06 -38.83 25.11
N GLU A 347 47.66 -38.65 26.28
CA GLU A 347 48.95 -39.26 26.61
C GLU A 347 48.80 -40.07 27.90
N ASN A 348 48.47 -41.35 27.72
CA ASN A 348 48.50 -42.37 28.77
C ASN A 348 49.94 -42.90 28.93
N GLN A 349 50.40 -42.97 30.18
CA GLN A 349 51.67 -43.56 30.62
C GLN A 349 51.66 -45.10 30.52
N PRO A 350 52.76 -45.74 30.09
CA PRO A 350 53.01 -47.15 30.36
C PRO A 350 54.07 -47.35 31.46
N LEU A 351 53.67 -47.87 32.63
CA LEU A 351 54.56 -48.38 33.68
C LEU A 351 54.07 -49.74 34.16
N ALA A 352 54.28 -50.81 33.39
CA ALA A 352 53.99 -52.19 33.82
C ALA A 352 54.68 -53.31 33.01
N LEU A 353 55.97 -53.16 32.64
CA LEU A 353 56.74 -54.26 32.03
C LEU A 353 58.13 -54.48 32.67
N ASP A 354 58.77 -53.40 33.15
CA ASP A 354 60.10 -53.48 33.78
C ASP A 354 60.11 -54.11 35.18
N ARG A 355 59.00 -54.09 35.94
CA ARG A 355 58.94 -54.77 37.26
C ARG A 355 58.80 -56.29 37.13
N ALA A 356 57.96 -56.76 36.20
CA ALA A 356 57.76 -58.18 35.94
C ALA A 356 59.04 -58.87 35.41
N TYR A 357 59.83 -58.15 34.59
CA TYR A 357 61.11 -58.64 34.09
C TYR A 357 62.18 -58.80 35.19
N ASN A 358 62.14 -57.95 36.24
CA ASN A 358 63.07 -58.02 37.36
C ASN A 358 62.71 -59.11 38.40
N GLU A 359 61.42 -59.39 38.60
CA GLU A 359 60.95 -60.47 39.49
C GLU A 359 61.21 -61.88 38.93
N LEU A 360 61.16 -62.05 37.61
CA LEU A 360 61.49 -63.33 36.97
C LEU A 360 63.00 -63.66 37.08
N ARG A 361 63.85 -62.64 37.14
CA ARG A 361 65.30 -62.80 37.25
C ARG A 361 65.76 -63.20 38.65
N THR A 362 65.04 -62.80 39.70
CA THR A 362 65.38 -63.14 41.09
C THR A 362 64.91 -64.54 41.50
N THR A 363 63.77 -64.98 40.98
CA THR A 363 63.21 -66.33 41.24
C THR A 363 64.06 -67.43 40.60
N HIS A 364 64.58 -67.19 39.39
CA HIS A 364 65.49 -68.12 38.72
C HIS A 364 66.81 -68.34 39.51
N ALA A 365 67.35 -67.29 40.13
CA ALA A 365 68.56 -67.38 40.94
C ALA A 365 68.39 -68.21 42.24
N LEU A 366 67.20 -68.17 42.86
CA LEU A 366 66.89 -68.92 44.09
C LEU A 366 66.66 -70.41 43.83
N SER A 367 66.13 -70.78 42.66
CA SER A 367 65.89 -72.18 42.28
C SER A 367 67.19 -72.98 42.13
N LEU A 368 68.24 -72.36 41.58
CA LEU A 368 69.57 -72.98 41.40
C LEU A 368 70.31 -73.22 42.74
N ALA A 369 69.99 -72.46 43.79
CA ALA A 369 70.56 -72.66 45.12
C ALA A 369 69.96 -73.89 45.84
N ARG A 370 68.70 -74.24 45.54
CA ARG A 370 67.97 -75.35 46.18
C ARG A 370 68.34 -76.72 45.60
N VAL A 371 68.69 -76.78 44.31
CA VAL A 371 69.15 -78.02 43.67
C VAL A 371 70.50 -78.49 44.25
N LYS A 372 71.40 -77.56 44.61
CA LYS A 372 72.68 -77.87 45.25
C LYS A 372 72.57 -78.42 46.68
N GLN A 373 71.44 -78.26 47.37
CA GLN A 373 71.23 -78.78 48.73
C GLN A 373 70.66 -80.20 48.76
N MET A 374 70.08 -80.68 47.65
CA MET A 374 69.44 -82.00 47.58
C MET A 374 70.39 -83.11 47.12
N GLU A 375 71.61 -82.79 46.69
CA GLU A 375 72.61 -83.76 46.22
C GLU A 375 73.53 -84.31 47.34
N SER A 376 73.35 -83.87 48.60
CA SER A 376 74.15 -84.32 49.74
C SER A 376 73.32 -85.13 50.74
N GLY A 377 73.11 -86.42 50.47
CA GLY A 377 72.86 -87.41 51.52
C GLY A 377 71.77 -88.42 51.23
N SER A 378 72.17 -89.67 50.93
CA SER A 378 71.52 -90.89 51.46
C SER A 378 72.21 -92.15 50.90
N ASP A 379 72.72 -92.99 51.80
CA ASP A 379 73.02 -94.43 51.67
C ASP A 379 73.33 -94.91 53.11
N ASP A 380 73.00 -96.08 53.64
CA ASP A 380 72.41 -97.32 53.13
C ASP A 380 72.16 -98.21 54.40
N SER A 381 71.11 -99.06 54.45
CA SER A 381 71.23 -100.53 54.48
C SER A 381 70.83 -101.24 55.79
N LEU A 382 70.30 -102.47 55.62
CA LEU A 382 69.41 -103.31 56.45
C LEU A 382 70.06 -104.63 56.92
N GLY A 383 69.46 -105.29 57.93
CA GLY A 383 69.01 -106.70 57.79
C GLY A 383 69.46 -107.76 58.81
N ALA A 384 68.53 -108.67 59.20
CA ALA A 384 68.66 -110.15 59.24
C ALA A 384 67.41 -110.87 59.82
N ALA A 385 66.85 -111.84 59.08
CA ALA A 385 65.53 -112.49 59.29
C ALA A 385 65.60 -114.04 59.23
N SER A 386 64.89 -114.78 60.10
CA SER A 386 64.55 -116.21 59.84
C SER A 386 63.41 -116.78 60.70
N ALA A 387 63.29 -116.44 62.00
CA ALA A 387 62.09 -116.73 62.80
C ALA A 387 60.89 -115.84 62.41
N GLU A 388 61.20 -114.79 61.64
CA GLU A 388 60.26 -114.00 60.87
C GLU A 388 59.56 -114.88 59.81
N ALA A 389 60.14 -115.94 59.24
CA ALA A 389 59.65 -116.61 58.02
C ALA A 389 58.20 -117.17 58.00
N THR A 390 57.58 -117.44 59.16
CA THR A 390 56.18 -117.92 59.25
C THR A 390 55.22 -116.83 59.68
N ARG A 391 55.65 -115.95 60.58
CA ARG A 391 55.01 -114.64 60.77
C ARG A 391 55.04 -113.83 59.48
N THR A 392 56.08 -113.95 58.66
CA THR A 392 56.19 -113.32 57.35
C THR A 392 55.22 -113.94 56.37
N LEU A 393 54.76 -115.18 56.54
CA LEU A 393 53.79 -115.78 55.62
C LEU A 393 52.36 -115.29 55.91
N GLU A 394 52.01 -115.13 57.20
CA GLU A 394 50.74 -114.52 57.62
C GLU A 394 50.75 -113.00 57.46
N LEU A 395 51.87 -112.35 57.78
CA LEU A 395 52.17 -110.97 57.40
C LEU A 395 52.27 -110.81 55.88
N LEU A 396 52.64 -111.84 55.10
CA LEU A 396 52.60 -111.80 53.64
C LEU A 396 51.16 -111.85 53.14
N LYS A 397 50.28 -112.63 53.77
CA LYS A 397 48.86 -112.66 53.40
C LYS A 397 48.15 -111.36 53.79
N GLN A 398 48.42 -110.85 54.99
CA GLN A 398 47.97 -109.53 55.41
C GLN A 398 48.59 -108.45 54.51
N SER A 399 49.89 -108.50 54.21
CA SER A 399 50.53 -107.55 53.30
C SER A 399 50.07 -107.70 51.86
N ILE A 400 49.62 -108.88 51.41
CA ILE A 400 49.01 -109.06 50.08
C ILE A 400 47.62 -108.45 50.08
N SER A 401 46.80 -108.66 51.13
CA SER A 401 45.49 -108.03 51.24
C SER A 401 45.58 -106.51 51.42
N ASP A 402 46.55 -106.05 52.20
CA ASP A 402 46.87 -104.64 52.40
C ASP A 402 47.47 -104.07 51.11
N ALA A 403 48.33 -104.79 50.39
CA ALA A 403 48.83 -104.37 49.08
C ALA A 403 47.75 -104.37 48.00
N GLU A 404 46.76 -105.28 48.06
CA GLU A 404 45.61 -105.28 47.17
C GLU A 404 44.67 -104.11 47.48
N ALA A 405 44.40 -103.82 48.76
CA ALA A 405 43.64 -102.66 49.19
C ALA A 405 44.36 -101.33 48.89
N GLU A 406 45.68 -101.27 49.08
CA GLU A 406 46.53 -100.12 48.72
C GLU A 406 46.60 -99.96 47.20
N ARG A 407 46.66 -101.05 46.43
CA ARG A 407 46.58 -101.01 44.96
C ARG A 407 45.23 -100.49 44.49
N ASP A 408 44.14 -100.96 45.09
CA ASP A 408 42.79 -100.53 44.72
C ASP A 408 42.53 -99.08 45.16
N TYR A 409 43.07 -98.66 46.32
CA TYR A 409 43.09 -97.27 46.77
C TYR A 409 43.89 -96.37 45.80
N ALA A 410 45.10 -96.79 45.42
CA ALA A 410 45.95 -96.09 44.45
C ALA A 410 45.33 -96.06 43.04
N MET A 411 44.62 -97.12 42.63
CA MET A 411 43.87 -97.14 41.38
C MET A 411 42.70 -96.16 41.40
N ASN A 412 41.93 -96.14 42.49
CA ASN A 412 40.83 -95.18 42.67
C ASN A 412 41.34 -93.74 42.72
N GLU A 413 42.45 -93.48 43.43
CA GLU A 413 43.09 -92.16 43.50
C GLU A 413 43.64 -91.74 42.12
N ALA A 414 44.31 -92.63 41.39
CA ALA A 414 44.75 -92.39 40.01
C ALA A 414 43.57 -92.16 39.04
N GLU A 415 42.44 -92.85 39.23
CA GLU A 415 41.23 -92.63 38.45
C GLU A 415 40.61 -91.25 38.77
N GLN A 416 40.60 -90.83 40.04
CA GLN A 416 40.17 -89.49 40.44
C GLN A 416 41.07 -88.41 39.82
N TYR A 417 42.40 -88.56 39.86
CA TYR A 417 43.32 -87.65 39.19
C TYR A 417 43.11 -87.61 37.68
N ARG A 418 42.84 -88.75 37.03
CA ARG A 418 42.50 -88.79 35.59
C ARG A 418 41.18 -88.07 35.30
N LYS A 419 40.16 -88.22 36.16
CA LYS A 419 38.89 -87.49 36.03
C LYS A 419 39.09 -85.99 36.22
N GLN A 420 39.86 -85.57 37.22
CA GLN A 420 40.22 -84.15 37.43
C GLN A 420 41.02 -83.59 36.26
N ALA A 421 42.01 -84.31 35.73
CA ALA A 421 42.79 -83.87 34.57
C ALA A 421 41.94 -83.76 33.29
N ARG A 422 40.96 -84.65 33.10
CA ARG A 422 39.99 -84.53 31.99
C ARG A 422 39.06 -83.34 32.17
N ALA A 423 38.48 -83.16 33.36
CA ALA A 423 37.61 -82.03 33.66
C ALA A 423 38.35 -80.67 33.52
N LEU A 424 39.60 -80.60 33.97
CA LEU A 424 40.45 -79.43 33.77
C LEU A 424 40.69 -79.18 32.28
N ARG A 425 41.09 -80.20 31.50
CA ARG A 425 41.27 -80.06 30.05
C ARG A 425 40.01 -79.62 29.30
N GLU A 426 38.85 -80.16 29.68
CA GLU A 426 37.56 -79.74 29.11
C GLU A 426 37.27 -78.27 29.45
N SER A 427 37.48 -77.86 30.71
CA SER A 427 37.33 -76.46 31.11
C SER A 427 38.32 -75.53 30.40
N GLU A 428 39.58 -75.93 30.24
CA GLU A 428 40.60 -75.18 29.48
C GLU A 428 40.20 -75.02 28.02
N MET A 429 39.70 -76.09 27.38
CA MET A 429 39.21 -76.02 26.00
C MET A 429 37.99 -75.11 25.86
N GLU A 430 37.07 -75.14 26.82
CA GLU A 430 35.94 -74.20 26.87
C GLU A 430 36.40 -72.76 27.09
N HIS A 431 37.36 -72.53 27.98
CA HIS A 431 37.95 -71.21 28.23
C HIS A 431 38.66 -70.67 26.98
N LEU A 432 39.50 -71.48 26.33
CA LEU A 432 40.16 -71.13 25.06
C LEU A 432 39.14 -70.85 23.94
N GLY A 433 38.03 -71.60 23.91
CA GLY A 433 36.93 -71.36 22.99
C GLY A 433 36.24 -70.02 23.23
N LYS A 434 36.01 -69.65 24.50
CA LYS A 434 35.44 -68.36 24.91
C LYS A 434 36.39 -67.21 24.61
N GLU A 435 37.68 -67.35 24.89
CA GLU A 435 38.71 -66.35 24.58
C GLU A 435 38.85 -66.09 23.08
N LYS A 436 38.83 -67.13 22.25
CA LYS A 436 38.87 -66.96 20.78
C LYS A 436 37.64 -66.24 20.24
N ARG A 437 36.45 -66.54 20.79
CA ARG A 437 35.21 -65.83 20.43
C ARG A 437 35.27 -64.37 20.85
N LEU A 438 35.65 -64.11 22.10
CA LEU A 438 35.82 -62.76 22.64
C LEU A 438 36.83 -61.95 21.81
N SER A 439 37.97 -62.56 21.44
CA SER A 439 38.96 -61.92 20.57
C SER A 439 38.40 -61.61 19.17
N GLY A 440 37.58 -62.49 18.61
CA GLY A 440 36.88 -62.26 17.34
C GLY A 440 35.88 -61.10 17.46
N ASP A 441 35.04 -61.11 18.49
CA ASP A 441 34.04 -60.07 18.76
C ASP A 441 34.69 -58.69 19.02
N LEU A 442 35.84 -58.66 19.72
CA LEU A 442 36.62 -57.44 19.93
C LEU A 442 37.27 -56.93 18.64
N PHE A 443 37.75 -57.83 17.77
CA PHE A 443 38.28 -57.46 16.46
C PHE A 443 37.17 -56.89 15.56
N ASP A 444 36.00 -57.53 15.52
CA ASP A 444 34.83 -57.06 14.78
C ASP A 444 34.25 -55.76 15.35
N ALA A 445 34.44 -55.50 16.65
CA ALA A 445 34.11 -54.21 17.25
C ALA A 445 35.13 -53.13 16.89
N ALA A 446 36.42 -53.45 16.84
CA ALA A 446 37.48 -52.53 16.42
C ALA A 446 37.31 -52.09 14.96
N THR A 447 37.02 -53.03 14.04
CA THR A 447 36.76 -52.70 12.63
C THR A 447 35.52 -51.81 12.48
N ARG A 448 34.43 -52.08 13.22
CA ARG A 448 33.25 -51.20 13.25
C ARG A 448 33.55 -49.82 13.82
N MET A 449 34.42 -49.72 14.82
CA MET A 449 34.88 -48.42 15.35
C MET A 449 35.73 -47.65 14.33
N ASP A 450 36.58 -48.33 13.57
CA ASP A 450 37.38 -47.71 12.48
C ASP A 450 36.47 -47.21 11.35
N ASP A 451 35.47 -47.99 10.93
CA ASP A 451 34.48 -47.57 9.94
C ASP A 451 33.66 -46.35 10.41
N LEU A 452 33.25 -46.33 11.68
CA LEU A 452 32.59 -45.17 12.29
C LEU A 452 33.53 -43.96 12.32
N SER A 453 34.82 -44.14 12.63
CA SER A 453 35.82 -43.08 12.59
C SER A 453 35.97 -42.48 11.18
N GLN A 454 36.02 -43.30 10.15
CA GLN A 454 36.05 -42.84 8.75
C GLN A 454 34.78 -42.05 8.38
N LYS A 455 33.60 -42.54 8.78
CA LYS A 455 32.33 -41.82 8.57
C LYS A 455 32.31 -40.48 9.31
N ILE A 456 32.86 -40.39 10.53
CA ILE A 456 32.99 -39.13 11.27
C ILE A 456 33.92 -38.17 10.53
N GLN A 457 35.11 -38.62 10.10
CA GLN A 457 36.04 -37.78 9.35
C GLN A 457 35.40 -37.24 8.07
N GLN A 458 34.71 -38.10 7.30
CA GLN A 458 33.98 -37.69 6.10
C GLN A 458 32.89 -36.66 6.44
N GLN A 459 32.08 -36.88 7.47
CA GLN A 459 31.05 -35.93 7.89
C GLN A 459 31.63 -34.62 8.42
N LEU A 460 32.77 -34.63 9.12
CA LEU A 460 33.46 -33.41 9.56
C LEU A 460 33.96 -32.60 8.37
N THR A 461 34.56 -33.24 7.36
CA THR A 461 35.01 -32.56 6.13
C THR A 461 33.84 -32.02 5.30
N ALA A 462 32.73 -32.76 5.22
CA ALA A 462 31.51 -32.30 4.56
C ALA A 462 30.89 -31.11 5.34
N ASN A 463 30.86 -31.16 6.67
CA ASN A 463 30.33 -30.09 7.50
C ASN A 463 31.19 -28.83 7.44
N SER A 464 32.53 -28.95 7.43
CA SER A 464 33.42 -27.80 7.25
C SER A 464 33.28 -27.17 5.86
N ALA A 465 33.14 -27.97 4.81
CA ALA A 465 32.86 -27.48 3.46
C ALA A 465 31.49 -26.78 3.37
N LEU A 466 30.44 -27.33 3.99
CA LEU A 466 29.12 -26.70 4.08
C LEU A 466 29.17 -25.38 4.84
N ARG A 467 29.90 -25.32 5.97
CA ARG A 467 30.12 -24.07 6.72
C ARG A 467 30.85 -23.02 5.89
N SER A 468 31.87 -23.40 5.11
CA SER A 468 32.57 -22.48 4.20
C SER A 468 31.61 -21.93 3.14
N ARG A 469 30.81 -22.79 2.50
CA ARG A 469 29.81 -22.36 1.50
C ARG A 469 28.74 -21.46 2.11
N LEU A 470 28.27 -21.77 3.32
CA LEU A 470 27.33 -20.93 4.07
C LEU A 470 27.93 -19.55 4.36
N ALA A 471 29.19 -19.49 4.81
CA ALA A 471 29.88 -18.23 5.07
C ALA A 471 30.08 -17.41 3.77
N GLU A 472 30.43 -18.06 2.66
CA GLU A 472 30.55 -17.43 1.34
C GLU A 472 29.20 -16.95 0.80
N ALA A 473 28.11 -17.70 1.01
CA ALA A 473 26.77 -17.29 0.60
C ALA A 473 26.24 -16.13 1.46
N ILE A 474 26.46 -16.16 2.78
CA ILE A 474 26.10 -15.06 3.69
C ILE A 474 26.89 -13.79 3.32
N THR A 475 28.20 -13.90 3.07
CA THR A 475 29.01 -12.73 2.68
C THR A 475 28.61 -12.16 1.32
N ARG A 476 28.32 -13.01 0.32
CA ARG A 476 27.76 -12.56 -0.97
C ARG A 476 26.40 -11.91 -0.80
N GLY A 477 25.49 -12.53 -0.05
CA GLY A 477 24.15 -12.00 0.23
C GLY A 477 24.20 -10.64 0.92
N GLU A 478 25.07 -10.47 1.92
CA GLU A 478 25.24 -9.16 2.59
C GLU A 478 25.78 -8.08 1.65
N LEU A 479 26.75 -8.40 0.79
CA LEU A 479 27.27 -7.44 -0.19
C LEU A 479 26.19 -7.05 -1.22
N GLU A 480 25.36 -8.00 -1.63
CA GLU A 480 24.23 -7.75 -2.54
C GLU A 480 23.12 -6.95 -1.86
N GLN A 481 22.81 -7.23 -0.60
CA GLN A 481 21.88 -6.46 0.21
C GLN A 481 22.39 -5.02 0.39
N GLN A 482 23.66 -4.80 0.73
CA GLN A 482 24.26 -3.47 0.83
C GLN A 482 24.15 -2.69 -0.48
N LYS A 483 24.54 -3.30 -1.61
CA LYS A 483 24.40 -2.69 -2.94
C LYS A 483 22.95 -2.36 -3.26
N SER A 484 22.01 -3.24 -2.91
CA SER A 484 20.59 -3.02 -3.14
C SER A 484 20.04 -1.88 -2.26
N THR A 485 20.47 -1.77 -1.00
CA THR A 485 20.11 -0.64 -0.14
C THR A 485 20.65 0.69 -0.67
N GLU A 486 21.90 0.71 -1.16
CA GLU A 486 22.47 1.91 -1.80
C GLU A 486 21.71 2.29 -3.07
N GLN A 487 21.31 1.32 -3.89
CA GLN A 487 20.49 1.55 -5.09
C GLN A 487 19.13 2.13 -4.73
N ILE A 488 18.43 1.59 -3.73
CA ILE A 488 17.16 2.13 -3.25
C ILE A 488 17.32 3.58 -2.77
N ILE A 489 18.36 3.89 -2.01
CA ILE A 489 18.62 5.28 -1.56
C ILE A 489 18.85 6.22 -2.75
N GLN A 490 19.57 5.77 -3.78
CA GLN A 490 19.78 6.55 -5.00
C GLN A 490 18.47 6.77 -5.77
N LEU A 491 17.59 5.77 -5.83
CA LEU A 491 16.26 5.88 -6.43
C LEU A 491 15.38 6.88 -5.68
N GLU A 492 15.30 6.77 -4.35
CA GLU A 492 14.57 7.72 -3.50
C GLU A 492 15.08 9.16 -3.73
N GLN A 493 16.39 9.36 -3.82
CA GLN A 493 16.97 10.68 -4.11
C GLN A 493 16.63 11.19 -5.51
N LYS A 494 16.68 10.32 -6.54
CA LYS A 494 16.32 10.69 -7.91
C LYS A 494 14.84 11.06 -8.02
N LEU A 495 13.95 10.29 -7.40
CA LEU A 495 12.50 10.54 -7.38
C LEU A 495 12.18 11.85 -6.66
N LYS A 496 12.79 12.09 -5.49
CA LYS A 496 12.64 13.36 -4.77
C LYS A 496 13.13 14.56 -5.57
N ALA A 497 14.29 14.44 -6.24
CA ALA A 497 14.80 15.52 -7.08
C ALA A 497 13.92 15.79 -8.32
N ALA A 498 13.23 14.77 -8.84
CA ALA A 498 12.27 14.92 -9.93
C ALA A 498 10.95 15.56 -9.44
N GLU A 499 10.45 15.15 -8.28
CA GLU A 499 9.31 15.76 -7.59
C GLU A 499 9.54 17.26 -7.33
N ASP A 500 10.68 17.63 -6.73
CA ASP A 500 11.02 19.03 -6.46
C ASP A 500 10.98 19.88 -7.73
N LYS A 501 11.44 19.34 -8.87
CA LYS A 501 11.38 20.03 -10.17
C LYS A 501 9.95 20.19 -10.69
N VAL A 502 9.10 19.18 -10.54
CA VAL A 502 7.68 19.26 -10.93
C VAL A 502 6.95 20.27 -10.06
N MET A 503 7.15 20.23 -8.74
CA MET A 503 6.55 21.18 -7.80
C MET A 503 6.98 22.62 -8.10
N LEU A 504 8.27 22.87 -8.35
CA LEU A 504 8.77 24.20 -8.74
C LEU A 504 8.19 24.66 -10.09
N ALA A 505 8.08 23.76 -11.07
CA ALA A 505 7.49 24.08 -12.37
C ALA A 505 5.99 24.37 -12.27
N GLN A 506 5.27 23.61 -11.43
CA GLN A 506 3.85 23.78 -11.16
C GLN A 506 3.58 25.11 -10.46
N GLN A 507 4.31 25.41 -9.37
CA GLN A 507 4.24 26.71 -8.69
C GLN A 507 4.57 27.86 -9.64
N SER A 508 5.60 27.73 -10.48
CA SER A 508 5.96 28.77 -11.45
C SER A 508 4.90 28.95 -12.55
N SER A 509 4.18 27.89 -12.93
CA SER A 509 3.08 27.98 -13.91
C SER A 509 1.84 28.58 -13.28
N GLU A 510 1.52 28.21 -12.03
CA GLU A 510 0.43 28.79 -11.24
C GLU A 510 0.62 30.28 -10.99
N ASP A 511 1.81 30.71 -10.58
CA ASP A 511 2.14 32.12 -10.40
C ASP A 511 1.98 32.91 -11.71
N ALA A 512 2.35 32.31 -12.85
CA ALA A 512 2.20 32.95 -14.16
C ALA A 512 0.72 33.07 -14.56
N VAL A 513 -0.07 32.01 -14.35
CA VAL A 513 -1.52 32.01 -14.60
C VAL A 513 -2.22 33.00 -13.68
N ALA A 514 -1.89 33.04 -12.39
CA ALA A 514 -2.47 33.96 -11.42
C ALA A 514 -2.24 35.43 -11.82
N ARG A 515 -1.00 35.79 -12.18
CA ARG A 515 -0.67 37.14 -12.69
C ARG A 515 -1.49 37.51 -13.92
N HIS A 516 -1.64 36.58 -14.87
CA HIS A 516 -2.44 36.82 -16.06
C HIS A 516 -3.95 36.90 -15.78
N GLU A 517 -4.45 36.17 -14.79
CA GLU A 517 -5.84 36.29 -14.36
C GLU A 517 -6.11 37.63 -13.66
N ASP A 518 -5.18 38.11 -12.83
CA ASP A 518 -5.24 39.44 -12.22
C ASP A 518 -5.21 40.56 -13.27
N GLU A 519 -4.32 40.46 -14.27
CA GLU A 519 -4.27 41.40 -15.41
C GLU A 519 -5.58 41.38 -16.21
N ALA A 520 -6.13 40.18 -16.48
CA ALA A 520 -7.40 40.03 -17.20
C ALA A 520 -8.58 40.59 -16.39
N GLN A 521 -8.58 40.44 -15.07
CA GLN A 521 -9.57 41.04 -14.17
C GLN A 521 -9.44 42.56 -14.17
N ALA A 522 -8.24 43.12 -14.01
CA ALA A 522 -8.00 44.56 -14.05
C ALA A 522 -8.43 45.19 -15.40
N ILE A 523 -8.22 44.50 -16.52
CA ILE A 523 -8.71 44.94 -17.84
C ILE A 523 -10.25 44.92 -17.90
N LYS A 524 -10.90 43.88 -17.36
CA LYS A 524 -12.37 43.83 -17.29
C LYS A 524 -12.93 44.92 -16.38
N GLU A 525 -12.31 45.17 -15.25
CA GLU A 525 -12.70 46.22 -14.30
C GLU A 525 -12.51 47.62 -14.90
N SER A 526 -11.37 47.90 -15.53
CA SER A 526 -11.16 49.17 -16.24
C SER A 526 -12.16 49.37 -17.38
N HIS A 527 -12.47 48.32 -18.15
CA HIS A 527 -13.49 48.39 -19.21
C HIS A 527 -14.90 48.63 -18.66
N THR A 528 -15.30 47.94 -17.59
CA THR A 528 -16.59 48.15 -16.94
C THR A 528 -16.68 49.53 -16.31
N ASN A 529 -15.60 50.04 -15.71
CA ASN A 529 -15.51 51.41 -15.19
C ASN A 529 -15.64 52.46 -16.31
N HIS A 530 -15.00 52.25 -17.46
CA HIS A 530 -15.18 53.11 -18.64
C HIS A 530 -16.62 53.09 -19.17
N LEU A 531 -17.25 51.91 -19.25
CA LEU A 531 -18.65 51.78 -19.63
C LEU A 531 -19.60 52.45 -18.62
N ARG A 532 -19.34 52.32 -17.31
CA ARG A 532 -20.10 53.00 -16.26
C ARG A 532 -19.95 54.53 -16.37
N ARG A 533 -18.74 55.03 -16.62
CA ARG A 533 -18.50 56.48 -16.83
C ARG A 533 -19.22 57.01 -18.07
N ASN A 534 -19.21 56.27 -19.17
CA ASN A 534 -19.92 56.65 -20.40
C ASN A 534 -21.46 56.57 -20.23
N LYS A 535 -21.96 55.62 -19.42
CA LYS A 535 -23.39 55.50 -19.11
C LYS A 535 -23.88 56.63 -18.19
N SER A 536 -23.07 57.08 -17.23
CA SER A 536 -23.37 58.27 -16.40
C SER A 536 -23.34 59.58 -17.20
N GLY A 537 -22.62 59.63 -18.32
CA GLY A 537 -22.66 60.77 -19.25
C GLY A 537 -23.98 60.94 -20.00
N LEU A 538 -24.89 59.95 -19.98
CA LEU A 538 -26.17 59.98 -20.68
C LEU A 538 -27.34 60.47 -19.81
N LEU A 539 -27.10 60.81 -18.54
CA LEU A 539 -28.13 61.28 -17.59
C LEU A 539 -28.07 62.79 -17.30
N SER A 540 -27.32 63.58 -18.08
CA SER A 540 -27.32 65.04 -17.97
C SER A 540 -28.37 65.66 -18.93
N PRO A 541 -29.33 66.47 -18.44
CA PRO A 541 -30.33 67.10 -19.29
C PRO A 541 -29.74 68.32 -20.02
N ALA A 542 -29.76 68.26 -21.35
CA ALA A 542 -29.80 69.37 -22.30
C ALA A 542 -28.98 70.65 -22.00
N ALA A 543 -27.88 70.84 -22.73
CA ALA A 543 -27.68 71.94 -23.69
C ALA A 543 -26.21 71.96 -24.16
N PHE A 544 -25.99 72.37 -25.41
CA PHE A 544 -24.70 72.51 -26.10
C PHE A 544 -24.08 71.23 -26.69
N SER A 545 -24.60 70.89 -27.87
CA SER A 545 -23.85 70.16 -28.90
C SER A 545 -22.88 71.11 -29.60
N PRO A 546 -21.54 70.92 -29.54
CA PRO A 546 -20.70 71.27 -30.67
C PRO A 546 -20.75 70.12 -31.68
N LYS A 547 -21.19 70.44 -32.89
CA LYS A 547 -21.11 69.53 -34.05
C LYS A 547 -19.65 69.14 -34.26
N MET A 548 -19.29 67.90 -33.95
CA MET A 548 -18.01 67.33 -34.38
C MET A 548 -18.13 66.83 -35.83
N PRO A 549 -17.17 67.13 -36.71
CA PRO A 549 -17.21 66.68 -38.09
C PRO A 549 -17.00 65.15 -38.16
N PRO A 550 -17.65 64.44 -39.11
CA PRO A 550 -17.37 63.05 -39.34
C PRO A 550 -16.03 62.96 -40.09
N SER A 551 -14.94 62.66 -39.39
CA SER A 551 -13.65 62.35 -40.02
C SER A 551 -13.23 60.89 -39.76
N PRO A 552 -12.63 60.23 -40.77
CA PRO A 552 -12.41 58.80 -40.79
C PRO A 552 -11.07 58.47 -40.12
N VAL A 553 -11.08 58.04 -38.86
CA VAL A 553 -9.84 57.65 -38.16
C VAL A 553 -9.77 56.16 -37.84
N PHE A 554 -10.72 55.35 -38.34
CA PHE A 554 -10.63 53.88 -38.27
C PHE A 554 -9.67 53.25 -39.30
N ALA A 555 -8.78 54.03 -39.89
CA ALA A 555 -7.77 53.60 -40.86
C ALA A 555 -6.32 53.72 -40.34
N GLN A 556 -6.10 53.77 -39.02
CA GLN A 556 -4.76 53.56 -38.48
C GLN A 556 -4.53 52.05 -38.31
N LYS A 557 -3.83 51.50 -39.30
CA LYS A 557 -2.99 50.29 -39.29
C LYS A 557 -3.38 49.25 -38.22
N SER A 558 -3.97 48.15 -38.69
CA SER A 558 -4.16 46.94 -37.88
C SER A 558 -2.89 46.65 -37.06
N PRO A 559 -2.99 46.48 -35.72
CA PRO A 559 -1.82 46.26 -34.88
C PRO A 559 -1.08 45.03 -35.40
N ARG A 560 0.24 45.18 -35.64
CA ARG A 560 1.11 44.07 -36.04
C ARG A 560 1.21 43.14 -34.83
N LEU A 561 0.50 42.01 -34.89
CA LEU A 561 0.37 41.02 -33.81
C LEU A 561 1.69 40.35 -33.38
N GLY A 562 2.80 40.60 -34.08
CA GLY A 562 4.12 40.09 -33.69
C GLY A 562 4.91 41.00 -32.73
N VAL A 563 4.44 42.22 -32.45
CA VAL A 563 5.15 43.19 -31.59
C VAL A 563 4.14 43.90 -30.68
N THR A 564 4.24 43.66 -29.38
CA THR A 564 3.53 44.41 -28.33
C THR A 564 4.39 45.59 -27.87
N SER A 565 3.84 46.52 -27.10
CA SER A 565 4.62 47.67 -26.57
C SER A 565 5.73 47.26 -25.59
N SER A 566 5.76 45.99 -25.17
CA SER A 566 6.77 45.40 -24.29
C SER A 566 7.77 44.48 -25.01
N GLY A 567 7.63 44.23 -26.32
CA GLY A 567 8.55 43.37 -27.08
C GLY A 567 7.88 42.48 -28.12
N PRO A 568 8.56 41.42 -28.62
CA PRO A 568 7.96 40.40 -29.46
C PRO A 568 6.75 39.77 -28.77
N ALA A 569 5.69 39.47 -29.51
CA ALA A 569 4.49 38.85 -28.94
C ALA A 569 4.81 37.42 -28.45
N MET A 570 4.86 37.24 -27.13
CA MET A 570 4.98 35.92 -26.51
C MET A 570 3.69 35.13 -26.74
N THR A 571 3.84 33.84 -27.03
CA THR A 571 2.67 32.95 -27.16
C THR A 571 2.07 32.69 -25.78
N LEU A 572 0.75 32.45 -25.70
CA LEU A 572 0.09 32.20 -24.41
C LEU A 572 0.61 30.93 -23.72
N ALA A 573 1.08 29.94 -24.48
CA ALA A 573 1.74 28.74 -23.96
C ALA A 573 3.09 29.05 -23.31
N GLU A 574 3.91 29.88 -23.97
CA GLU A 574 5.20 30.35 -23.45
C GLU A 574 5.03 31.24 -22.21
N ALA A 575 3.99 32.08 -22.21
CA ALA A 575 3.64 32.94 -21.08
C ALA A 575 3.21 32.14 -19.83
N THR A 576 2.52 31.01 -20.03
CA THR A 576 2.04 30.13 -18.94
C THR A 576 3.05 29.03 -18.55
N LYS A 577 4.21 28.98 -19.21
CA LYS A 577 5.30 28.01 -18.96
C LYS A 577 4.85 26.55 -19.01
N THR A 578 3.80 26.24 -19.78
CA THR A 578 3.19 24.90 -19.88
C THR A 578 4.16 23.86 -20.43
N GLU A 579 4.97 24.22 -21.44
CA GLU A 579 6.00 23.33 -22.00
C GLU A 579 7.10 22.95 -20.98
N MET A 580 7.39 23.82 -20.00
CA MET A 580 8.34 23.48 -18.95
C MET A 580 7.73 22.49 -17.97
N LEU A 581 6.46 22.67 -17.59
CA LEU A 581 5.75 21.71 -16.74
C LEU A 581 5.65 20.35 -17.42
N GLU A 582 5.27 20.30 -18.70
CA GLU A 582 5.18 19.07 -19.48
C GLU A 582 6.51 18.29 -19.48
N LYS A 583 7.64 18.96 -19.77
CA LYS A 583 8.96 18.32 -19.74
C LYS A 583 9.33 17.78 -18.36
N ARG A 584 8.95 18.47 -17.27
CA ARG A 584 9.25 17.99 -15.90
C ARG A 584 8.39 16.81 -15.51
N VAL A 585 7.12 16.81 -15.92
CA VAL A 585 6.23 15.65 -15.73
C VAL A 585 6.75 14.45 -16.51
N GLU A 586 7.19 14.62 -17.75
CA GLU A 586 7.83 13.55 -18.54
C GLU A 586 9.13 13.03 -17.90
N GLU A 587 9.96 13.92 -17.35
CA GLU A 587 11.16 13.54 -16.59
C GLU A 587 10.81 12.72 -15.35
N LEU A 588 9.76 13.10 -14.60
CA LEU A 588 9.29 12.36 -13.42
C LEU A 588 8.72 10.99 -13.81
N GLU A 589 7.86 10.92 -14.83
CA GLU A 589 7.33 9.66 -15.34
C GLU A 589 8.44 8.72 -15.83
N LYS A 590 9.48 9.25 -16.46
CA LYS A 590 10.64 8.44 -16.85
C LYS A 590 11.39 7.93 -15.62
N ALA A 591 11.66 8.79 -14.64
CA ALA A 591 12.31 8.39 -13.41
C ALA A 591 11.50 7.33 -12.64
N LEU A 592 10.16 7.39 -12.70
CA LEU A 592 9.27 6.38 -12.12
C LEU A 592 9.40 5.03 -12.83
N ARG A 593 9.34 5.02 -14.16
CA ARG A 593 9.53 3.76 -14.93
C ARG A 593 10.90 3.14 -14.67
N ASP A 594 11.95 3.96 -14.60
CA ASP A 594 13.31 3.51 -14.29
C ASP A 594 13.38 2.95 -12.85
N ALA A 595 12.73 3.62 -11.89
CA ALA A 595 12.67 3.18 -10.50
C ALA A 595 11.86 1.89 -10.31
N ASP A 596 10.74 1.72 -11.00
CA ASP A 596 9.94 0.49 -10.98
C ASP A 596 10.74 -0.69 -11.53
N HIS A 597 11.46 -0.50 -12.63
CA HIS A 597 12.29 -1.55 -13.20
C HIS A 597 13.46 -1.93 -12.28
N GLU A 598 14.18 -0.94 -11.73
CA GLU A 598 15.25 -1.20 -10.76
C GLU A 598 14.70 -1.87 -9.48
N MET A 599 13.50 -1.49 -9.04
CA MET A 599 12.82 -2.11 -7.90
C MET A 599 12.50 -3.58 -8.16
N GLU A 600 11.94 -3.91 -9.33
CA GLU A 600 11.69 -5.30 -9.75
C GLU A 600 12.98 -6.12 -9.78
N GLU A 601 14.09 -5.55 -10.26
CA GLU A 601 15.39 -6.22 -10.24
C GLU A 601 15.87 -6.50 -8.83
N VAL A 602 15.74 -5.54 -7.90
CA VAL A 602 16.13 -5.73 -6.49
C VAL A 602 15.29 -6.83 -5.85
N VAL A 603 13.98 -6.86 -6.09
CA VAL A 603 13.10 -7.94 -5.60
C VAL A 603 13.51 -9.29 -6.19
N SER A 604 13.81 -9.34 -7.49
CA SER A 604 14.27 -10.58 -8.13
C SER A 604 15.58 -11.08 -7.51
N ARG A 605 16.57 -10.21 -7.29
CA ARG A 605 17.85 -10.56 -6.66
C ARG A 605 17.67 -11.01 -5.22
N MET A 606 16.81 -10.30 -4.48
CA MET A 606 16.46 -10.67 -3.10
C MET A 606 15.79 -12.05 -3.04
N ASN A 607 14.84 -12.33 -3.93
CA ASN A 607 14.17 -13.64 -3.99
C ASN A 607 15.15 -14.77 -4.35
N THR A 608 16.07 -14.55 -5.29
CA THR A 608 17.11 -15.54 -5.62
C THR A 608 18.03 -15.78 -4.44
N ALA A 609 18.49 -14.72 -3.76
CA ALA A 609 19.33 -14.84 -2.57
C ALA A 609 18.61 -15.54 -1.41
N GLN A 610 17.32 -15.24 -1.19
CA GLN A 610 16.49 -15.92 -0.18
C GLN A 610 16.33 -17.42 -0.49
N MET A 611 16.15 -17.79 -1.76
CA MET A 611 16.09 -19.19 -2.17
C MET A 611 17.42 -19.92 -1.93
N GLU A 612 18.55 -19.30 -2.27
CA GLU A 612 19.89 -19.85 -1.99
C GLU A 612 20.12 -20.04 -0.48
N VAL A 613 19.73 -19.05 0.35
CA VAL A 613 19.83 -19.17 1.81
C VAL A 613 18.93 -20.30 2.33
N ALA A 614 17.72 -20.44 1.81
CA ALA A 614 16.80 -21.51 2.20
C ALA A 614 17.36 -22.90 1.84
N GLU A 615 17.94 -23.07 0.65
CA GLU A 615 18.60 -24.32 0.24
C GLU A 615 19.77 -24.66 1.18
N LEU A 616 20.62 -23.68 1.49
CA LEU A 616 21.75 -23.88 2.40
C LEU A 616 21.32 -24.18 3.84
N GLN A 617 20.22 -23.60 4.32
CA GLN A 617 19.62 -23.96 5.61
C GLN A 617 19.12 -25.40 5.61
N MET A 618 18.51 -25.87 4.52
CA MET A 618 18.11 -27.28 4.37
C MET A 618 19.32 -28.22 4.40
N GLU A 619 20.39 -27.91 3.66
CA GLU A 619 21.64 -28.69 3.68
C GLU A 619 22.26 -28.75 5.09
N ARG A 620 22.26 -27.61 5.81
CA ARG A 620 22.72 -27.54 7.20
C ARG A 620 21.90 -28.44 8.12
N ASP A 621 20.58 -28.41 8.02
CA ASP A 621 19.70 -29.23 8.84
C ASP A 621 19.85 -30.71 8.55
N GLU A 622 20.05 -31.09 7.29
CA GLU A 622 20.35 -32.47 6.90
C GLU A 622 21.69 -32.94 7.48
N ALA A 623 22.74 -32.12 7.39
CA ALA A 623 24.03 -32.40 8.02
C ALA A 623 23.95 -32.47 9.56
N MET A 624 23.08 -31.67 10.19
CA MET A 624 22.82 -31.76 11.63
C MET A 624 22.10 -33.06 12.01
N ARG A 625 21.23 -33.58 11.14
CA ARG A 625 20.59 -34.89 11.35
C ARG A 625 21.59 -36.04 11.15
N SER A 626 22.45 -35.98 10.15
CA SER A 626 23.47 -37.03 9.92
C SER A 626 24.46 -37.11 11.07
N THR A 627 24.93 -35.96 11.56
CA THR A 627 25.85 -35.89 12.72
C THR A 627 25.22 -36.44 14.00
N ARG A 628 23.94 -36.12 14.29
CA ARG A 628 23.20 -36.71 15.42
C ARG A 628 23.05 -38.23 15.30
N LYS A 629 22.78 -38.75 14.10
CA LYS A 629 22.69 -40.20 13.86
C LYS A 629 24.03 -40.89 14.12
N LEU A 630 25.14 -40.34 13.61
CA LEU A 630 26.47 -40.88 13.88
C LEU A 630 26.84 -40.81 15.36
N GLN A 631 26.49 -39.74 16.07
CA GLN A 631 26.70 -39.66 17.52
C GLN A 631 25.97 -40.78 18.27
N ALA A 632 24.74 -41.09 17.89
CA ALA A 632 23.99 -42.21 18.47
C ALA A 632 24.65 -43.57 18.15
N GLU A 633 25.12 -43.79 16.92
CA GLU A 633 25.86 -45.01 16.54
C GLU A 633 27.16 -45.18 17.34
N ILE A 634 27.92 -44.10 17.55
CA ILE A 634 29.15 -44.12 18.35
C ILE A 634 28.86 -44.49 19.81
N VAL A 635 27.83 -43.90 20.41
CA VAL A 635 27.45 -44.22 21.80
C VAL A 635 27.04 -45.68 21.91
N ALA A 636 26.23 -46.18 20.97
CA ALA A 636 25.81 -47.57 20.95
C ALA A 636 27.00 -48.55 20.79
N GLU A 637 27.95 -48.27 19.89
CA GLU A 637 29.14 -49.13 19.74
C GLU A 637 30.07 -49.06 20.96
N ARG A 638 30.22 -47.89 21.59
CA ARG A 638 30.96 -47.76 22.86
C ARG A 638 30.35 -48.59 23.99
N GLU A 639 29.02 -48.62 24.10
CA GLU A 639 28.32 -49.45 25.08
C GLU A 639 28.51 -50.94 24.81
N LYS A 640 28.44 -51.37 23.53
CA LYS A 640 28.71 -52.77 23.15
C LYS A 640 30.14 -53.19 23.48
N VAL A 641 31.14 -52.37 23.13
CA VAL A 641 32.55 -52.63 23.48
C VAL A 641 32.73 -52.71 24.99
N LYS A 642 32.10 -51.81 25.75
CA LYS A 642 32.16 -51.84 27.21
C LYS A 642 31.57 -53.12 27.80
N ALA A 643 30.47 -53.63 27.22
CA ALA A 643 29.85 -54.89 27.64
C ALA A 643 30.68 -56.13 27.27
N LEU A 644 31.46 -56.07 26.17
CA LEU A 644 32.40 -57.14 25.80
C LEU A 644 33.66 -57.16 26.69
N MET A 645 34.00 -56.03 27.31
CA MET A 645 35.17 -55.87 28.18
C MET A 645 34.87 -56.08 29.67
N SER A 646 33.59 -56.18 30.06
CA SER A 646 33.12 -56.47 31.43
C SER A 646 32.81 -57.95 31.60
#